data_AF-A0A7C5R0X7-F1
#
_entry.id   AF-A0A7C5R0X7-F1
#
_cell.length_a   1.000
_cell.length_b   1.000
_cell.length_c   1.000
_cell.angle_alpha   90.00
_cell.angle_beta   90.00
_cell.angle_gamma   90.00
#
_symmetry.space_group_name_H-M   'P 1'
#
loop_
_entity.id
_entity.type
_entity.pdbx_description
1 polymer ?
#
loop_
_entity_poly.entity_id
_entity_poly.type
_entity_poly.pdbx_seq_one_letter_code
_entity_poly.pdbx_strand_id
1 'polypeptide(L)'
;MLSESTKAGPAVSPFPASPPPCLTSLDPSAMGRVPRLQHWGPLAGPQPLASHPTTHFQGRKGSPAMLRKSTSSRNARTTRSLDLESLEPRMCLSASLPAPVAPPAEIWQAASGELPLTRTFQLASRPRSGRTIYLDFNGNVTRDTAWNRTAGQARLESQAWSLDDDRTTWTRAERQAIQRIWAAVAEDFAPFDVNVTTQRPPLDDLRRAGPDDDRWGVRVVVGTDPGIAPGSLGIAYVGSFNWSSDTPAFVFATDPSDVALAISHEVGHTLGLRHDGITGSPYYQGASGWGPIMGNPLNQDVTQWSRGDYPGSNNTEDDLAIIAAAGLSLLPDDVGDTFTHASPLSTSAPGHFTGEGRIGTPGDRDVFRFDAAAGNLRIDVDTLPFEANLNVRLTLLDERGTVIASTSPRGRLDASIQTRLTRSGTYALVVAGAPLTEAGQRTAYGSLGFYQVHVTASPTPPPSTPTPTIAPVQAGASSRPVSTTRIIPSTETTTVAARPLRNISPGRPNTVASSVNVRGLEGKLTQLRVRLDIDHSWVGDLEIWLVAPTGQRILLSRRRGGNTDDARIEFRADASTPIAAARKLRGSWRPEDDFGRLRGIDPNGRWKLIVHDRAYRDGGRLNAWSLQITTEKTPPTPSSLAVSPTRSALAGRPASSTSHAGEAHSSRPTATRRHSQSPQAPHARPARVTRTGTRPSREVFVRHVGRPSSSLHVEALDAILAEWSTDDQGSESLLNSFQ
;
A
#
# COMPACT_ATOMS: atom_id res chain seq x y z
N MET A 1 -61.83 -1.83 28.31
CA MET A 1 -60.86 -1.30 27.32
C MET A 1 -60.47 0.11 27.77
N LEU A 2 -59.33 0.62 27.27
CA LEU A 2 -58.87 2.02 27.16
C LEU A 2 -59.83 3.10 27.74
N SER A 3 -59.47 3.89 28.76
CA SER A 3 -58.47 4.99 28.78
C SER A 3 -58.92 6.21 27.93
N GLU A 4 -58.64 7.48 28.28
CA GLU A 4 -57.82 8.06 29.36
C GLU A 4 -58.27 9.51 29.69
N SER A 5 -57.82 10.15 30.78
CA SER A 5 -58.24 11.53 31.12
C SER A 5 -57.22 12.40 31.88
N THR A 6 -56.90 13.56 31.27
CA THR A 6 -56.60 14.89 31.88
C THR A 6 -55.43 15.13 32.84
N LYS A 7 -54.51 16.02 32.38
CA LYS A 7 -53.96 17.25 33.02
C LYS A 7 -53.22 17.18 34.38
N ALA A 8 -52.01 17.75 34.44
CA ALA A 8 -51.68 18.93 35.29
C ALA A 8 -50.28 19.58 35.02
N GLY A 9 -50.24 20.92 35.07
CA GLY A 9 -49.15 21.86 35.44
C GLY A 9 -47.63 21.59 35.29
N PRO A 10 -46.84 22.55 34.76
CA PRO A 10 -45.37 22.63 34.89
C PRO A 10 -44.89 23.66 35.95
N ALA A 11 -43.70 23.46 36.56
CA ALA A 11 -43.09 24.42 37.49
C ALA A 11 -41.53 24.38 37.55
N VAL A 12 -40.91 25.55 37.32
CA VAL A 12 -39.66 26.11 37.93
C VAL A 12 -38.36 25.26 38.04
N SER A 13 -37.41 25.53 37.13
CA SER A 13 -35.93 25.79 37.30
C SER A 13 -34.99 24.80 38.05
N PRO A 14 -33.63 24.83 37.87
CA PRO A 14 -32.78 25.82 37.18
C PRO A 14 -31.75 25.27 36.13
N PHE A 15 -30.92 26.17 35.55
CA PHE A 15 -29.87 25.93 34.53
C PHE A 15 -28.49 25.51 35.11
N PRO A 16 -27.67 24.81 34.29
CA PRO A 16 -26.43 25.41 33.72
C PRO A 16 -26.21 25.01 32.23
N ALA A 17 -25.30 25.58 31.43
CA ALA A 17 -24.58 26.87 31.43
C ALA A 17 -24.10 27.18 29.98
N SER A 18 -23.90 28.46 29.64
CA SER A 18 -23.57 28.89 28.25
C SER A 18 -22.06 29.07 27.99
N PRO A 19 -21.58 28.90 26.74
CA PRO A 19 -20.19 29.22 26.36
C PRO A 19 -19.93 30.74 26.33
N PRO A 20 -18.66 31.19 26.44
CA PRO A 20 -18.30 32.60 26.52
C PRO A 20 -18.36 33.33 25.16
N PRO A 21 -18.67 34.64 25.14
CA PRO A 21 -18.65 35.45 23.92
C PRO A 21 -17.24 35.88 23.51
N CYS A 22 -17.04 36.14 22.21
CA CYS A 22 -15.82 36.78 21.71
C CYS A 22 -15.79 38.27 22.08
N LEU A 23 -14.63 38.78 22.50
CA LEU A 23 -14.39 40.21 22.74
C LEU A 23 -13.69 40.85 21.53
N THR A 24 -14.35 41.81 20.89
CA THR A 24 -13.79 42.60 19.78
C THR A 24 -13.78 44.09 20.09
N SER A 25 -12.74 44.56 20.77
CA SER A 25 -12.38 45.98 20.85
C SER A 25 -10.98 46.17 21.44
N LEU A 26 -10.04 46.74 20.67
CA LEU A 26 -8.93 47.50 21.22
C LEU A 26 -8.56 48.68 20.31
N ASP A 27 -8.18 49.77 20.95
CA ASP A 27 -8.09 51.15 20.48
C ASP A 27 -6.77 51.44 19.73
N PRO A 28 -6.78 52.12 18.56
CA PRO A 28 -5.57 52.49 17.82
C PRO A 28 -4.94 53.80 18.32
N SER A 29 -4.27 53.80 19.49
CA SER A 29 -3.51 54.98 19.97
C SER A 29 -2.30 54.68 20.87
N ALA A 30 -1.12 54.39 20.26
CA ALA A 30 0.18 54.46 20.93
C ALA A 30 1.38 54.58 19.94
N MET A 31 1.85 55.80 19.65
CA MET A 31 3.18 55.98 19.03
C MET A 31 4.28 56.00 20.09
N GLY A 32 5.25 55.06 20.02
CA GLY A 32 6.20 54.77 21.11
C GLY A 32 7.68 54.67 20.74
N ARG A 33 8.23 55.70 20.09
CA ARG A 33 9.67 56.05 19.92
C ARG A 33 10.76 54.94 19.83
N VAL A 34 11.46 54.96 18.70
CA VAL A 34 12.74 54.27 18.42
C VAL A 34 13.91 54.78 19.29
N PRO A 35 14.82 53.90 19.78
CA PRO A 35 16.19 54.25 20.16
C PRO A 35 17.18 54.01 19.01
N ARG A 36 18.10 54.97 18.77
CA ARG A 36 19.17 54.86 17.75
C ARG A 36 20.29 53.92 18.18
N LEU A 37 20.98 53.33 17.20
CA LEU A 37 22.42 53.08 17.24
C LEU A 37 23.08 53.60 15.96
N GLN A 38 24.40 53.82 15.98
CA GLN A 38 25.06 54.83 15.14
C GLN A 38 25.80 54.26 13.91
N HIS A 39 25.95 55.10 12.89
CA HIS A 39 26.81 54.87 11.72
C HIS A 39 28.29 54.74 12.10
N TRP A 40 29.04 54.02 11.25
CA TRP A 40 30.37 54.45 10.80
C TRP A 40 30.31 54.79 9.30
N GLY A 41 31.20 55.69 8.85
CA GLY A 41 31.18 56.31 7.52
C GLY A 41 32.30 55.86 6.56
N PRO A 42 32.36 56.41 5.34
CA PRO A 42 33.04 55.78 4.20
C PRO A 42 34.33 56.48 3.72
N LEU A 43 35.05 55.80 2.82
CA LEU A 43 35.99 56.34 1.82
C LEU A 43 35.62 55.69 0.47
N ALA A 44 35.17 56.40 -0.57
CA ALA A 44 35.82 57.41 -1.40
C ALA A 44 36.52 56.80 -2.64
N GLY A 45 36.05 57.16 -3.84
CA GLY A 45 36.64 56.78 -5.15
C GLY A 45 37.53 57.88 -5.75
N PRO A 46 37.97 57.73 -7.02
CA PRO A 46 37.39 58.56 -8.09
C PRO A 46 37.20 57.83 -9.46
N GLN A 47 36.73 58.57 -10.47
CA GLN A 47 36.48 58.13 -11.87
C GLN A 47 37.32 59.00 -12.87
N PRO A 48 36.88 59.33 -14.12
CA PRO A 48 36.38 58.56 -15.29
C PRO A 48 37.14 58.90 -16.61
N LEU A 49 36.75 58.31 -17.76
CA LEU A 49 36.83 58.83 -19.16
C LEU A 49 35.76 58.06 -19.98
N ALA A 50 34.76 58.65 -20.66
CA ALA A 50 34.75 59.37 -21.96
C ALA A 50 35.05 58.47 -23.19
N SER A 51 34.40 58.55 -24.36
CA SER A 51 33.52 59.59 -24.95
C SER A 51 32.52 59.08 -26.04
N HIS A 52 31.65 59.99 -26.51
CA HIS A 52 30.66 59.89 -27.61
C HIS A 52 31.29 60.21 -29.01
N PRO A 53 30.64 60.00 -30.20
CA PRO A 53 29.47 60.78 -30.69
C PRO A 53 28.45 60.09 -31.65
N THR A 54 27.53 60.91 -32.18
CA THR A 54 26.27 60.61 -32.86
C THR A 54 26.25 60.85 -34.38
N THR A 55 25.20 60.38 -35.06
CA THR A 55 24.62 61.07 -36.24
C THR A 55 23.09 60.92 -36.28
N HIS A 56 22.39 61.90 -36.90
CA HIS A 56 20.93 61.99 -37.05
C HIS A 56 20.51 61.77 -38.52
N PHE A 57 19.23 61.47 -38.79
CA PHE A 57 18.39 62.30 -39.69
C PHE A 57 16.87 62.06 -39.52
N GLN A 58 16.12 63.08 -39.94
CA GLN A 58 14.67 63.37 -39.88
C GLN A 58 13.86 62.56 -40.94
N GLY A 59 12.51 62.45 -40.98
CA GLY A 59 11.36 63.07 -40.26
C GLY A 59 10.01 62.38 -40.66
N ARG A 60 8.82 62.99 -40.87
CA ARG A 60 8.39 64.41 -40.78
C ARG A 60 6.83 64.69 -40.77
N LYS A 61 5.97 63.88 -40.10
CA LYS A 61 4.50 64.11 -39.81
C LYS A 61 3.42 63.80 -40.89
N GLY A 62 2.22 63.37 -40.46
CA GLY A 62 0.96 63.39 -41.27
C GLY A 62 -0.29 62.75 -40.62
N SER A 63 -1.37 63.51 -40.42
CA SER A 63 -2.73 63.11 -39.96
C SER A 63 -3.74 64.14 -40.52
N PRO A 64 -5.11 64.01 -40.51
CA PRO A 64 -5.97 63.20 -39.63
C PRO A 64 -7.22 62.54 -40.31
N ALA A 65 -8.24 62.20 -39.52
CA ALA A 65 -9.42 61.37 -39.85
C ALA A 65 -10.70 62.11 -40.30
N MET A 66 -11.64 61.38 -40.96
CA MET A 66 -13.12 61.40 -40.84
C MET A 66 -13.69 60.12 -41.54
N LEU A 67 -14.80 59.44 -41.21
CA LEU A 67 -16.04 59.64 -40.41
C LEU A 67 -17.34 59.81 -41.25
N ARG A 68 -18.10 58.71 -41.44
CA ARG A 68 -19.58 58.57 -41.62
C ARG A 68 -19.90 57.06 -41.87
N LYS A 69 -20.98 56.38 -41.45
CA LYS A 69 -22.35 56.61 -40.90
C LYS A 69 -23.42 56.04 -41.85
N SER A 70 -24.09 54.95 -41.47
CA SER A 70 -25.51 54.58 -41.76
C SER A 70 -25.79 53.19 -41.15
N THR A 71 -26.57 52.98 -40.08
CA THR A 71 -28.05 53.01 -39.89
C THR A 71 -28.87 51.93 -40.64
N SER A 72 -29.95 51.33 -40.11
CA SER A 72 -30.46 51.15 -38.72
C SER A 72 -31.76 50.28 -38.68
N SER A 73 -31.85 49.29 -37.77
CA SER A 73 -33.11 48.82 -37.10
C SER A 73 -32.71 47.90 -35.91
N ARG A 74 -33.18 47.98 -34.65
CA ARG A 74 -34.49 48.28 -33.99
C ARG A 74 -35.53 47.13 -34.15
N ASN A 75 -36.28 46.71 -33.12
CA ASN A 75 -36.32 47.12 -31.69
C ASN A 75 -37.10 46.12 -30.80
N ALA A 76 -36.64 45.81 -29.58
CA ALA A 76 -37.43 45.57 -28.33
C ALA A 76 -36.54 44.98 -27.20
N ARG A 77 -36.80 45.18 -25.89
CA ARG A 77 -37.33 46.35 -25.15
C ARG A 77 -36.84 46.28 -23.68
N THR A 78 -36.39 47.43 -23.15
CA THR A 78 -36.18 47.90 -21.76
C THR A 78 -36.92 47.16 -20.62
N THR A 79 -36.50 47.05 -19.35
CA THR A 79 -35.80 47.93 -18.34
C THR A 79 -35.22 47.09 -17.16
N ARG A 80 -34.55 47.56 -16.09
CA ARG A 80 -33.55 48.63 -15.80
C ARG A 80 -33.33 48.73 -14.26
N SER A 81 -32.13 48.40 -13.76
CA SER A 81 -31.51 48.77 -12.46
C SER A 81 -32.14 48.35 -11.10
N LEU A 82 -31.27 48.29 -10.07
CA LEU A 82 -31.52 48.12 -8.62
C LEU A 82 -31.81 46.67 -8.16
N ASP A 83 -31.40 46.20 -6.97
CA ASP A 83 -30.83 46.87 -5.78
C ASP A 83 -29.63 46.13 -5.12
N LEU A 84 -29.04 46.72 -4.07
CA LEU A 84 -27.91 46.19 -3.29
C LEU A 84 -28.36 45.74 -1.87
N GLU A 85 -28.79 44.48 -1.71
CA GLU A 85 -29.01 43.82 -0.41
C GLU A 85 -28.90 42.28 -0.61
N SER A 86 -28.44 41.46 0.35
CA SER A 86 -27.89 41.75 1.68
C SER A 86 -26.71 40.81 2.01
N LEU A 87 -25.96 41.11 3.09
CA LEU A 87 -24.93 40.21 3.62
C LEU A 87 -25.56 39.19 4.57
N GLU A 88 -25.85 37.98 4.10
CA GLU A 88 -26.19 36.88 5.01
C GLU A 88 -24.98 36.53 5.91
N PRO A 89 -25.19 36.28 7.21
CA PRO A 89 -24.10 36.09 8.16
C PRO A 89 -23.37 34.77 7.91
N ARG A 90 -22.04 34.79 8.05
CA ARG A 90 -21.16 33.63 7.92
C ARG A 90 -21.67 32.43 8.74
N MET A 91 -22.29 31.46 8.07
CA MET A 91 -22.27 30.09 8.58
C MET A 91 -20.82 29.63 8.58
N CYS A 92 -20.23 29.53 9.78
CA CYS A 92 -19.03 28.73 9.97
C CYS A 92 -19.39 27.25 9.78
N LEU A 93 -19.51 26.84 8.51
CA LEU A 93 -19.27 25.45 8.15
C LEU A 93 -17.85 25.13 8.60
N SER A 94 -17.75 24.48 9.76
CA SER A 94 -16.70 23.51 9.98
C SER A 94 -16.86 22.46 8.88
N ALA A 95 -16.18 22.70 7.76
CA ALA A 95 -15.96 21.67 6.75
C ALA A 95 -15.18 20.56 7.46
N SER A 96 -15.90 19.58 7.98
CA SER A 96 -15.30 18.27 8.18
C SER A 96 -14.71 17.91 6.83
N LEU A 97 -13.40 17.62 6.81
CA LEU A 97 -12.83 16.94 5.66
C LEU A 97 -13.70 15.71 5.36
N PRO A 98 -13.91 15.36 4.07
CA PRO A 98 -14.53 14.09 3.75
C PRO A 98 -13.76 12.99 4.48
N ALA A 99 -14.48 11.98 5.01
CA ALA A 99 -13.80 10.86 5.67
C ALA A 99 -12.76 10.26 4.70
N PRO A 100 -11.56 9.89 5.16
CA PRO A 100 -10.44 9.54 4.28
C PRO A 100 -10.89 8.56 3.20
N VAL A 101 -10.65 8.90 1.93
CA VAL A 101 -11.09 8.09 0.79
C VAL A 101 -10.10 6.94 0.63
N ALA A 102 -10.22 5.99 1.55
CA ALA A 102 -9.40 4.80 1.62
C ALA A 102 -9.29 4.12 0.25
N PRO A 103 -8.10 3.64 -0.14
CA PRO A 103 -7.98 2.74 -1.27
C PRO A 103 -9.01 1.62 -1.13
N PRO A 104 -9.85 1.35 -2.15
CA PRO A 104 -10.76 0.23 -2.11
C PRO A 104 -10.00 -1.03 -1.70
N ALA A 105 -10.50 -1.76 -0.69
CA ALA A 105 -9.79 -2.92 -0.14
C ALA A 105 -9.49 -4.01 -1.19
N GLU A 106 -10.13 -3.95 -2.37
CA GLU A 106 -9.79 -4.75 -3.54
C GLU A 106 -8.38 -4.46 -4.10
N ILE A 107 -7.85 -3.23 -4.05
CA ILE A 107 -6.48 -2.88 -4.49
C ILE A 107 -5.45 -3.65 -3.64
N TRP A 108 -5.53 -3.52 -2.31
CA TRP A 108 -4.65 -4.25 -1.38
C TRP A 108 -4.72 -5.76 -1.55
N GLN A 109 -5.92 -6.31 -1.73
CA GLN A 109 -6.13 -7.74 -1.99
C GLN A 109 -5.59 -8.17 -3.36
N ALA A 110 -5.71 -7.33 -4.38
CA ALA A 110 -5.24 -7.60 -5.73
C ALA A 110 -3.70 -7.60 -5.81
N ALA A 111 -3.04 -6.57 -5.29
CA ALA A 111 -1.58 -6.50 -5.16
C ALA A 111 -1.03 -7.72 -4.37
N SER A 112 -1.67 -8.06 -3.25
CA SER A 112 -1.32 -9.25 -2.43
C SER A 112 -1.50 -10.58 -3.16
N GLY A 113 -2.28 -10.61 -4.25
CA GLY A 113 -2.70 -11.83 -4.97
C GLY A 113 -3.76 -12.65 -4.21
N GLU A 114 -4.52 -12.00 -3.33
CA GLU A 114 -5.51 -12.61 -2.43
C GLU A 114 -6.98 -12.38 -2.85
N LEU A 115 -7.22 -11.42 -3.76
CA LEU A 115 -8.56 -11.12 -4.28
C LEU A 115 -9.18 -12.31 -5.06
N PRO A 116 -10.48 -12.64 -4.89
CA PRO A 116 -11.13 -13.71 -5.63
C PRO A 116 -11.02 -13.54 -7.16
N LEU A 117 -10.57 -14.58 -7.86
CA LEU A 117 -10.30 -14.56 -9.31
C LEU A 117 -11.54 -14.30 -10.19
N THR A 118 -12.74 -14.40 -9.62
CA THR A 118 -14.00 -14.02 -10.28
C THR A 118 -14.14 -12.51 -10.45
N ARG A 119 -13.40 -11.70 -9.68
CA ARG A 119 -13.40 -10.23 -9.78
C ARG A 119 -12.49 -9.69 -10.89
N THR A 120 -11.60 -10.50 -11.48
CA THR A 120 -10.50 -10.03 -12.36
C THR A 120 -10.93 -9.11 -13.51
N PHE A 121 -12.13 -9.28 -14.08
CA PHE A 121 -12.68 -8.44 -15.17
C PHE A 121 -13.85 -7.56 -14.70
N GLN A 122 -13.82 -7.18 -13.42
CA GLN A 122 -14.84 -6.41 -12.71
C GLN A 122 -14.22 -5.46 -11.67
N LEU A 123 -12.93 -5.14 -11.83
CA LEU A 123 -12.15 -4.28 -10.94
C LEU A 123 -12.33 -2.82 -11.38
N ALA A 124 -12.43 -1.89 -10.43
CA ALA A 124 -12.59 -0.46 -10.68
C ALA A 124 -12.04 0.34 -9.49
N SER A 125 -11.04 1.20 -9.71
CA SER A 125 -10.39 1.96 -8.62
C SER A 125 -11.27 3.08 -8.09
N ARG A 126 -12.04 3.74 -8.97
CA ARG A 126 -12.91 4.89 -8.65
C ARG A 126 -14.20 4.83 -9.48
N PRO A 127 -15.10 3.85 -9.30
CA PRO A 127 -16.27 3.60 -10.16
C PRO A 127 -17.37 4.70 -10.17
N ARG A 128 -17.06 5.91 -9.68
CA ARG A 128 -17.89 7.12 -9.75
C ARG A 128 -17.21 8.31 -10.42
N SER A 129 -15.92 8.22 -10.76
CA SER A 129 -15.28 9.22 -11.61
C SER A 129 -15.89 9.16 -13.01
N GLY A 130 -16.03 10.33 -13.64
CA GLY A 130 -16.39 10.42 -15.07
C GLY A 130 -15.21 10.16 -16.01
N ARG A 131 -14.00 9.90 -15.50
CA ARG A 131 -12.80 9.66 -16.30
C ARG A 131 -12.43 8.18 -16.21
N THR A 132 -12.23 7.51 -17.35
CA THR A 132 -11.96 6.07 -17.38
C THR A 132 -10.63 5.71 -18.03
N ILE A 133 -9.88 4.80 -17.42
CA ILE A 133 -8.75 4.09 -18.04
C ILE A 133 -9.15 2.61 -18.08
N TYR A 134 -9.56 2.10 -19.24
CA TYR A 134 -10.00 0.71 -19.40
C TYR A 134 -8.86 -0.20 -19.87
N LEU A 135 -8.49 -1.16 -19.03
CA LEU A 135 -7.45 -2.15 -19.29
C LEU A 135 -8.04 -3.38 -19.98
N ASP A 136 -7.89 -3.45 -21.31
CA ASP A 136 -8.51 -4.45 -22.17
C ASP A 136 -7.56 -5.61 -22.51
N PHE A 137 -7.38 -6.52 -21.55
CA PHE A 137 -6.58 -7.75 -21.70
C PHE A 137 -7.20 -8.81 -22.63
N ASN A 138 -8.45 -8.61 -23.08
CA ASN A 138 -9.23 -9.61 -23.81
C ASN A 138 -8.85 -9.70 -25.30
N GLY A 139 -7.92 -8.86 -25.75
CA GLY A 139 -7.73 -8.54 -27.16
C GLY A 139 -8.78 -7.53 -27.66
N ASN A 140 -8.47 -6.85 -28.74
CA ASN A 140 -9.35 -5.85 -29.34
C ASN A 140 -9.21 -5.80 -30.86
N VAL A 141 -10.30 -5.39 -31.53
CA VAL A 141 -10.34 -5.21 -32.98
C VAL A 141 -10.52 -3.73 -33.31
N THR A 142 -9.40 -3.02 -33.39
CA THR A 142 -9.34 -1.57 -33.58
C THR A 142 -9.70 -1.19 -35.03
N ARG A 143 -10.67 -0.29 -35.19
CA ARG A 143 -11.22 0.21 -36.47
C ARG A 143 -11.47 1.71 -36.41
N ASP A 144 -11.42 2.37 -37.57
CA ASP A 144 -11.78 3.79 -37.78
C ASP A 144 -10.93 4.82 -36.99
N THR A 145 -9.89 4.36 -36.29
CA THR A 145 -8.95 5.16 -35.50
C THR A 145 -7.85 5.81 -36.34
N ALA A 146 -7.01 6.64 -35.70
CA ALA A 146 -5.77 7.11 -36.31
C ALA A 146 -4.83 5.95 -36.70
N TRP A 147 -4.73 4.89 -35.88
CA TRP A 147 -3.91 3.70 -36.18
C TRP A 147 -4.29 3.04 -37.51
N ASN A 148 -5.60 2.90 -37.78
CA ASN A 148 -6.09 2.30 -39.01
C ASN A 148 -5.70 3.11 -40.26
N ARG A 149 -5.65 4.43 -40.14
CA ARG A 149 -5.22 5.33 -41.23
C ARG A 149 -3.71 5.25 -41.46
N THR A 150 -2.92 5.33 -40.38
CA THR A 150 -1.44 5.28 -40.44
C THR A 150 -0.93 3.93 -40.91
N ALA A 151 -1.55 2.81 -40.49
CA ALA A 151 -1.20 1.47 -40.94
C ALA A 151 -1.75 1.10 -42.33
N GLY A 152 -2.61 1.94 -42.93
CA GLY A 152 -3.31 1.62 -44.19
C GLY A 152 -4.30 0.44 -44.08
N GLN A 153 -4.71 0.06 -42.86
CA GLN A 153 -5.46 -1.16 -42.57
C GLN A 153 -6.81 -0.86 -41.91
N ALA A 154 -7.89 -1.21 -42.59
CA ALA A 154 -9.28 -1.05 -42.11
C ALA A 154 -9.62 -1.85 -40.84
N ARG A 155 -8.75 -2.77 -40.42
CA ARG A 155 -8.89 -3.59 -39.21
C ARG A 155 -7.51 -3.94 -38.67
N LEU A 156 -7.27 -3.61 -37.40
CA LEU A 156 -6.13 -4.06 -36.61
C LEU A 156 -6.65 -5.04 -35.55
N GLU A 157 -5.90 -6.09 -35.24
CA GLU A 157 -6.32 -7.15 -34.29
C GLU A 157 -5.20 -7.47 -33.31
N SER A 158 -5.38 -7.05 -32.06
CA SER A 158 -4.61 -7.56 -30.93
C SER A 158 -5.35 -8.76 -30.36
N GLN A 159 -4.69 -9.90 -30.27
CA GLN A 159 -5.18 -11.06 -29.54
C GLN A 159 -5.05 -10.81 -28.02
N ALA A 160 -5.71 -11.64 -27.20
CA ALA A 160 -5.62 -11.53 -25.75
C ALA A 160 -4.18 -11.61 -25.23
N TRP A 161 -3.94 -10.96 -24.09
CA TRP A 161 -2.71 -11.12 -23.31
C TRP A 161 -2.66 -12.51 -22.69
N SER A 162 -1.46 -13.12 -22.60
CA SER A 162 -1.28 -14.46 -22.02
C SER A 162 0.13 -14.66 -21.48
N LEU A 163 0.28 -15.55 -20.49
CA LEU A 163 1.56 -15.99 -19.90
C LEU A 163 2.01 -17.38 -20.37
N ASP A 164 1.16 -18.16 -21.04
CA ASP A 164 1.46 -19.51 -21.54
C ASP A 164 1.12 -19.72 -23.04
N ASP A 165 0.88 -18.61 -23.75
CA ASP A 165 0.44 -18.50 -25.15
C ASP A 165 -0.99 -19.01 -25.45
N ASP A 166 -1.74 -19.60 -24.51
CA ASP A 166 -3.17 -19.92 -24.71
C ASP A 166 -4.07 -18.68 -24.56
N ARG A 167 -4.22 -17.96 -25.67
CA ARG A 167 -5.08 -16.78 -25.80
C ARG A 167 -6.58 -17.11 -25.89
N THR A 168 -6.99 -18.36 -25.65
CA THR A 168 -8.39 -18.80 -25.67
C THR A 168 -8.97 -19.09 -24.29
N THR A 169 -8.14 -19.27 -23.27
CA THR A 169 -8.58 -19.44 -21.88
C THR A 169 -7.91 -18.43 -20.95
N TRP A 170 -8.14 -18.58 -19.65
CA TRP A 170 -7.49 -17.76 -18.63
C TRP A 170 -7.05 -18.68 -17.51
N THR A 171 -5.74 -18.77 -17.27
CA THR A 171 -5.14 -19.53 -16.18
C THR A 171 -5.39 -18.88 -14.82
N ARG A 172 -4.98 -19.54 -13.73
CA ARG A 172 -4.89 -18.88 -12.42
C ARG A 172 -3.80 -17.80 -12.40
N ALA A 173 -2.67 -18.02 -13.08
CA ALA A 173 -1.53 -17.11 -13.04
C ALA A 173 -1.88 -15.76 -13.66
N GLU A 174 -2.42 -15.75 -14.88
CA GLU A 174 -2.81 -14.53 -15.59
C GLU A 174 -3.88 -13.76 -14.80
N ARG A 175 -4.89 -14.43 -14.24
CA ARG A 175 -5.91 -13.72 -13.44
C ARG A 175 -5.37 -13.06 -12.17
N GLN A 176 -4.31 -13.61 -11.57
CA GLN A 176 -3.61 -12.97 -10.45
C GLN A 176 -2.62 -11.88 -10.92
N ALA A 177 -2.05 -12.01 -12.11
CA ALA A 177 -1.23 -10.98 -12.74
C ALA A 177 -2.06 -9.76 -13.14
N ILE A 178 -3.19 -9.94 -13.84
CA ILE A 178 -4.12 -8.87 -14.24
C ILE A 178 -4.64 -8.10 -13.01
N GLN A 179 -4.94 -8.79 -11.91
CA GLN A 179 -5.28 -8.16 -10.63
C GLN A 179 -4.15 -7.25 -10.12
N ARG A 180 -2.90 -7.74 -10.13
CA ARG A 180 -1.72 -6.98 -9.71
C ARG A 180 -1.40 -5.80 -10.61
N ILE A 181 -1.44 -5.99 -11.92
CA ILE A 181 -1.24 -4.95 -12.93
C ILE A 181 -2.28 -3.84 -12.73
N TRP A 182 -3.56 -4.18 -12.57
CA TRP A 182 -4.60 -3.22 -12.26
C TRP A 182 -4.33 -2.47 -10.94
N ALA A 183 -3.83 -3.14 -9.91
CA ALA A 183 -3.52 -2.51 -8.63
C ALA A 183 -2.32 -1.53 -8.72
N ALA A 184 -1.29 -1.87 -9.51
CA ALA A 184 -0.14 -1.00 -9.78
C ALA A 184 -0.56 0.25 -10.57
N VAL A 185 -1.30 0.08 -11.67
CA VAL A 185 -1.81 1.23 -12.46
C VAL A 185 -2.80 2.07 -11.62
N ALA A 186 -3.52 1.46 -10.67
CA ALA A 186 -4.36 2.20 -9.73
C ALA A 186 -3.57 2.96 -8.63
N GLU A 187 -2.31 2.58 -8.35
CA GLU A 187 -1.36 3.34 -7.52
C GLU A 187 -0.75 4.50 -8.32
N ASP A 188 -0.30 4.25 -9.56
CA ASP A 188 0.20 5.30 -10.47
C ASP A 188 -0.81 6.44 -10.62
N PHE A 189 -2.09 6.10 -10.81
CA PHE A 189 -3.16 7.07 -10.95
C PHE A 189 -3.88 7.44 -9.63
N ALA A 190 -3.38 7.00 -8.46
CA ALA A 190 -3.94 7.34 -7.15
C ALA A 190 -4.07 8.85 -6.86
N PRO A 191 -3.20 9.75 -7.36
CA PRO A 191 -3.37 11.20 -7.18
C PRO A 191 -4.63 11.80 -7.81
N PHE A 192 -5.23 11.13 -8.80
CA PHE A 192 -6.21 11.75 -9.72
C PHE A 192 -7.61 11.14 -9.62
N ASP A 193 -8.65 11.91 -9.97
CA ASP A 193 -10.02 11.40 -10.02
C ASP A 193 -10.27 10.61 -11.32
N VAL A 194 -9.69 9.41 -11.42
CA VAL A 194 -9.84 8.53 -12.58
C VAL A 194 -10.17 7.09 -12.16
N ASN A 195 -11.06 6.45 -12.93
CA ASN A 195 -11.43 5.06 -12.77
C ASN A 195 -10.52 4.15 -13.63
N VAL A 196 -9.46 3.61 -13.02
CA VAL A 196 -8.69 2.51 -13.60
C VAL A 196 -9.53 1.23 -13.45
N THR A 197 -9.89 0.59 -14.57
CA THR A 197 -10.89 -0.49 -14.59
C THR A 197 -10.48 -1.65 -15.50
N THR A 198 -10.76 -2.88 -15.05
CA THR A 198 -10.75 -4.08 -15.92
C THR A 198 -12.16 -4.50 -16.34
N GLN A 199 -13.20 -3.86 -15.78
CA GLN A 199 -14.56 -3.96 -16.28
C GLN A 199 -14.70 -3.14 -17.56
N ARG A 200 -15.19 -3.77 -18.64
CA ARG A 200 -15.48 -3.08 -19.91
C ARG A 200 -16.59 -2.03 -19.70
N PRO A 201 -16.34 -0.74 -19.92
CA PRO A 201 -17.36 0.30 -19.86
C PRO A 201 -18.17 0.36 -21.17
N PRO A 202 -19.26 1.14 -21.21
CA PRO A 202 -19.83 1.67 -22.44
C PRO A 202 -18.77 2.28 -23.38
N LEU A 203 -19.06 2.31 -24.68
CA LEU A 203 -18.12 2.83 -25.69
C LEU A 203 -17.95 4.35 -25.62
N ASP A 204 -18.99 5.06 -25.19
CA ASP A 204 -18.99 6.53 -25.10
C ASP A 204 -18.14 7.00 -23.90
N ASP A 205 -18.10 6.22 -22.81
CA ASP A 205 -17.18 6.43 -21.65
C ASP A 205 -15.68 6.23 -22.00
N LEU A 206 -15.36 6.01 -23.28
CA LEU A 206 -14.00 5.89 -23.85
C LEU A 206 -13.78 6.85 -25.05
N ARG A 207 -14.61 7.90 -25.18
CA ARG A 207 -14.58 8.87 -26.29
C ARG A 207 -15.07 10.22 -25.81
N ARG A 208 -14.28 11.29 -26.01
CA ARG A 208 -14.75 12.63 -25.63
C ARG A 208 -15.68 13.20 -26.69
N ALA A 209 -16.99 13.18 -26.43
CA ALA A 209 -18.03 13.58 -27.38
C ALA A 209 -18.05 15.09 -27.66
N GLY A 210 -17.64 15.93 -26.70
CA GLY A 210 -17.68 17.38 -26.84
C GLY A 210 -17.11 18.14 -25.63
N PRO A 211 -17.24 19.48 -25.58
CA PRO A 211 -16.79 20.28 -24.44
C PRO A 211 -17.63 20.01 -23.19
N ASP A 212 -18.95 19.84 -23.33
CA ASP A 212 -19.92 19.61 -22.27
C ASP A 212 -20.00 18.15 -21.77
N ASP A 213 -19.15 17.29 -22.32
CA ASP A 213 -19.04 15.88 -21.92
C ASP A 213 -18.35 15.76 -20.56
N ASP A 214 -19.01 15.12 -19.60
CA ASP A 214 -18.51 14.83 -18.26
C ASP A 214 -17.94 13.41 -18.10
N ARG A 215 -18.13 12.54 -19.11
CA ARG A 215 -17.89 11.09 -19.06
C ARG A 215 -17.15 10.57 -20.29
N TRP A 216 -15.83 10.49 -20.19
CA TRP A 216 -14.98 9.93 -21.25
C TRP A 216 -13.75 9.21 -20.67
N GLY A 217 -12.88 8.71 -21.54
CA GLY A 217 -11.73 7.94 -21.12
C GLY A 217 -10.91 7.40 -22.28
N VAL A 218 -10.01 6.47 -21.96
CA VAL A 218 -9.16 5.79 -22.95
C VAL A 218 -9.14 4.29 -22.73
N ARG A 219 -9.08 3.53 -23.83
CA ARG A 219 -8.81 2.10 -23.85
C ARG A 219 -7.29 1.87 -23.92
N VAL A 220 -6.79 0.99 -23.06
CA VAL A 220 -5.46 0.40 -23.18
C VAL A 220 -5.63 -1.04 -23.60
N VAL A 221 -5.25 -1.37 -24.84
CA VAL A 221 -5.32 -2.73 -25.39
C VAL A 221 -4.06 -3.47 -24.98
N VAL A 222 -4.20 -4.47 -24.11
CA VAL A 222 -3.07 -5.28 -23.62
C VAL A 222 -3.12 -6.63 -24.30
N GLY A 223 -2.10 -6.98 -25.08
CA GLY A 223 -2.16 -8.17 -25.95
C GLY A 223 -1.03 -8.23 -26.98
N THR A 224 -1.30 -8.84 -28.14
CA THR A 224 -0.31 -8.90 -29.23
C THR A 224 -0.24 -7.59 -30.02
N ASP A 225 0.95 -7.26 -30.53
CA ASP A 225 1.11 -6.22 -31.57
C ASP A 225 0.30 -6.62 -32.82
N PRO A 226 -0.63 -5.76 -33.30
CA PRO A 226 -1.33 -5.99 -34.57
C PRO A 226 -0.44 -5.73 -35.81
N GLY A 227 0.84 -5.38 -35.62
CA GLY A 227 1.83 -5.10 -36.66
C GLY A 227 2.11 -3.60 -36.84
N ILE A 228 1.96 -2.79 -35.78
CA ILE A 228 2.08 -1.33 -35.81
C ILE A 228 3.32 -0.79 -35.09
N ALA A 229 3.91 -1.54 -34.15
CA ALA A 229 5.11 -1.10 -33.42
C ALA A 229 6.01 -2.28 -33.00
N PRO A 230 6.55 -3.09 -33.95
CA PRO A 230 7.26 -4.32 -33.63
C PRO A 230 8.48 -4.09 -32.73
N GLY A 231 8.53 -4.80 -31.59
CA GLY A 231 9.62 -4.70 -30.62
C GLY A 231 9.47 -3.61 -29.56
N SER A 232 8.39 -2.82 -29.59
CA SER A 232 8.06 -1.85 -28.53
C SER A 232 7.34 -2.53 -27.35
N LEU A 233 7.40 -1.93 -26.16
CA LEU A 233 6.59 -2.38 -25.01
C LEU A 233 5.14 -1.91 -25.08
N GLY A 234 4.89 -0.80 -25.79
CA GLY A 234 3.58 -0.25 -26.09
C GLY A 234 3.67 0.77 -27.22
N ILE A 235 2.54 1.41 -27.55
CA ILE A 235 2.49 2.66 -28.33
C ILE A 235 1.15 3.41 -28.14
N ALA A 236 1.20 4.74 -28.08
CA ALA A 236 0.05 5.64 -27.94
C ALA A 236 0.15 6.88 -28.85
N TYR A 237 -0.99 7.56 -29.07
CA TYR A 237 -1.02 8.89 -29.67
C TYR A 237 -1.03 9.95 -28.57
N VAL A 238 -0.13 10.93 -28.68
CA VAL A 238 -0.03 12.02 -27.70
C VAL A 238 -1.33 12.84 -27.65
N GLY A 239 -1.92 12.96 -26.47
CA GLY A 239 -3.18 13.69 -26.25
C GLY A 239 -4.47 12.96 -26.65
N SER A 240 -4.42 11.66 -27.00
CA SER A 240 -5.61 10.94 -27.49
C SER A 240 -6.72 10.71 -26.45
N PHE A 241 -6.45 10.91 -25.15
CA PHE A 241 -7.43 10.80 -24.07
C PHE A 241 -8.65 11.71 -24.29
N ASN A 242 -8.46 12.84 -24.97
CA ASN A 242 -9.52 13.83 -25.22
C ASN A 242 -10.11 13.78 -26.65
N TRP A 243 -9.91 12.69 -27.39
CA TRP A 243 -10.43 12.54 -28.77
C TRP A 243 -11.84 11.93 -28.79
N SER A 244 -12.65 12.32 -29.79
CA SER A 244 -14.01 11.79 -30.03
C SER A 244 -14.02 10.39 -30.67
N SER A 245 -12.95 9.63 -30.52
CA SER A 245 -12.76 8.31 -31.11
C SER A 245 -12.04 7.41 -30.12
N ASP A 246 -12.44 6.13 -30.05
CA ASP A 246 -11.78 5.08 -29.26
C ASP A 246 -10.48 4.67 -29.98
N THR A 247 -9.53 5.60 -29.99
CA THR A 247 -8.15 5.41 -30.47
C THR A 247 -7.33 4.96 -29.27
N PRO A 248 -7.07 3.65 -29.12
CA PRO A 248 -6.47 3.11 -27.91
C PRO A 248 -4.99 3.45 -27.80
N ALA A 249 -4.48 3.40 -26.57
CA ALA A 249 -3.10 3.02 -26.30
C ALA A 249 -2.96 1.49 -26.45
N PHE A 250 -1.81 0.99 -26.89
CA PHE A 250 -1.52 -0.43 -26.97
C PHE A 250 -0.34 -0.80 -26.06
N VAL A 251 -0.37 -1.99 -25.47
CA VAL A 251 0.72 -2.56 -24.65
C VAL A 251 0.95 -4.02 -25.05
N PHE A 252 2.22 -4.35 -25.29
CA PHE A 252 2.68 -5.62 -25.87
C PHE A 252 3.60 -6.42 -24.91
N ALA A 253 3.93 -5.85 -23.75
CA ALA A 253 4.73 -6.50 -22.74
C ALA A 253 4.08 -7.79 -22.18
N THR A 254 4.89 -8.70 -21.64
CA THR A 254 4.45 -9.99 -21.09
C THR A 254 4.79 -10.20 -19.62
N ASP A 255 5.83 -9.56 -19.09
CA ASP A 255 6.10 -9.56 -17.64
C ASP A 255 5.09 -8.62 -16.93
N PRO A 256 4.42 -9.06 -15.84
CA PRO A 256 3.45 -8.23 -15.12
C PRO A 256 3.97 -6.87 -14.60
N SER A 257 5.26 -6.74 -14.29
CA SER A 257 5.85 -5.46 -13.89
C SER A 257 5.99 -4.54 -15.12
N ASP A 258 6.54 -5.06 -16.21
CA ASP A 258 6.73 -4.31 -17.47
C ASP A 258 5.38 -3.90 -18.08
N VAL A 259 4.34 -4.74 -17.96
CA VAL A 259 2.97 -4.42 -18.42
C VAL A 259 2.35 -3.27 -17.61
N ALA A 260 2.52 -3.25 -16.29
CA ALA A 260 1.97 -2.17 -15.46
C ALA A 260 2.62 -0.82 -15.81
N LEU A 261 3.96 -0.80 -15.86
CA LEU A 261 4.74 0.37 -16.28
C LEU A 261 4.36 0.84 -17.69
N ALA A 262 4.27 -0.07 -18.67
CA ALA A 262 3.90 0.27 -20.04
C ALA A 262 2.47 0.82 -20.13
N ILE A 263 1.50 0.26 -19.38
CA ILE A 263 0.14 0.83 -19.32
C ILE A 263 0.18 2.29 -18.85
N SER A 264 0.90 2.59 -17.77
CA SER A 264 0.96 3.94 -17.22
C SER A 264 1.75 4.91 -18.12
N HIS A 265 2.83 4.45 -18.75
CA HIS A 265 3.62 5.20 -19.74
C HIS A 265 2.77 5.60 -20.96
N GLU A 266 2.09 4.64 -21.58
CA GLU A 266 1.28 4.88 -22.78
C GLU A 266 0.03 5.71 -22.46
N VAL A 267 -0.59 5.53 -21.29
CA VAL A 267 -1.66 6.43 -20.83
C VAL A 267 -1.12 7.84 -20.59
N GLY A 268 0.09 7.98 -20.04
CA GLY A 268 0.81 9.26 -19.92
C GLY A 268 0.92 10.01 -21.25
N HIS A 269 1.28 9.31 -22.33
CA HIS A 269 1.22 9.87 -23.68
C HIS A 269 -0.20 10.29 -24.07
N THR A 270 -1.23 9.45 -23.86
CA THR A 270 -2.62 9.86 -24.18
C THR A 270 -3.08 11.11 -23.41
N LEU A 271 -2.44 11.40 -22.27
CA LEU A 271 -2.64 12.60 -21.44
C LEU A 271 -1.70 13.77 -21.80
N GLY A 272 -0.78 13.59 -22.76
CA GLY A 272 0.03 14.66 -23.33
C GLY A 272 1.51 14.67 -22.92
N LEU A 273 1.96 13.75 -22.06
CA LEU A 273 3.35 13.65 -21.62
C LEU A 273 4.28 13.20 -22.76
N ARG A 274 5.56 13.60 -22.67
CA ARG A 274 6.66 13.12 -23.51
C ARG A 274 7.56 12.17 -22.73
N HIS A 275 8.54 11.56 -23.41
CA HIS A 275 9.50 10.69 -22.74
C HIS A 275 10.41 11.48 -21.79
N ASP A 276 10.65 10.92 -20.61
CA ASP A 276 11.68 11.36 -19.68
C ASP A 276 13.02 10.71 -20.07
N GLY A 277 13.81 11.47 -20.84
CA GLY A 277 15.10 11.04 -21.37
C GLY A 277 16.31 11.63 -20.66
N ILE A 278 17.49 11.45 -21.26
CA ILE A 278 18.74 12.13 -20.90
C ILE A 278 19.41 12.66 -22.16
N THR A 279 20.43 13.51 -22.03
CA THR A 279 21.25 13.93 -23.19
C THR A 279 21.76 12.71 -23.98
N GLY A 280 21.30 12.56 -25.22
CA GLY A 280 21.65 11.44 -26.11
C GLY A 280 20.76 10.19 -26.03
N SER A 281 19.72 10.15 -25.18
CA SER A 281 18.74 9.05 -25.14
C SER A 281 17.31 9.57 -24.94
N PRO A 282 16.32 9.11 -25.73
CA PRO A 282 14.92 9.49 -25.52
C PRO A 282 14.37 8.98 -24.18
N TYR A 283 14.96 7.92 -23.60
CA TYR A 283 14.53 7.35 -22.32
C TYR A 283 15.65 7.34 -21.27
N TYR A 284 15.31 7.69 -20.04
CA TYR A 284 16.13 7.44 -18.86
C TYR A 284 15.75 6.10 -18.23
N GLN A 285 16.72 5.20 -18.07
CA GLN A 285 16.50 3.88 -17.47
C GLN A 285 16.42 3.89 -15.93
N GLY A 286 16.43 5.08 -15.31
CA GLY A 286 16.57 5.23 -13.87
C GLY A 286 17.99 4.95 -13.36
N ALA A 287 18.14 4.95 -12.04
CA ALA A 287 19.34 4.48 -11.33
C ALA A 287 19.02 4.25 -9.84
N SER A 288 19.83 3.46 -9.14
CA SER A 288 19.76 3.33 -7.67
C SER A 288 18.38 2.92 -7.12
N GLY A 289 17.62 2.10 -7.87
CA GLY A 289 16.33 1.59 -7.46
C GLY A 289 15.14 2.49 -7.83
N TRP A 290 15.32 3.56 -8.61
CA TRP A 290 14.22 4.44 -9.07
C TRP A 290 14.40 4.89 -10.52
N GLY A 291 13.30 5.05 -11.24
CA GLY A 291 13.23 5.81 -12.49
C GLY A 291 11.84 6.39 -12.78
N PRO A 292 11.74 7.32 -13.74
CA PRO A 292 10.47 7.95 -14.11
C PRO A 292 9.60 7.02 -14.96
N ILE A 293 8.27 7.08 -14.80
CA ILE A 293 7.30 6.29 -15.59
C ILE A 293 7.48 6.57 -17.09
N MET A 294 7.59 7.85 -17.46
CA MET A 294 7.84 8.27 -18.85
C MET A 294 9.26 7.96 -19.36
N GLY A 295 10.13 7.36 -18.55
CA GLY A 295 11.43 6.83 -18.97
C GLY A 295 11.32 5.39 -19.48
N ASN A 296 12.34 4.57 -19.21
CA ASN A 296 12.29 3.12 -19.44
C ASN A 296 12.90 2.31 -18.28
N PRO A 297 12.33 2.38 -17.06
CA PRO A 297 12.96 1.94 -15.80
C PRO A 297 12.83 0.43 -15.46
N LEU A 298 12.85 -0.48 -16.45
CA LEU A 298 12.60 -1.94 -16.31
C LEU A 298 13.42 -2.72 -15.25
N ASN A 299 14.47 -2.11 -14.69
CA ASN A 299 15.36 -2.72 -13.70
C ASN A 299 15.46 -1.93 -12.39
N GLN A 300 14.55 -0.99 -12.14
CA GLN A 300 14.45 -0.25 -10.89
C GLN A 300 13.51 -0.97 -9.89
N ASP A 301 13.57 -0.59 -8.61
CA ASP A 301 12.72 -1.13 -7.55
C ASP A 301 11.45 -0.27 -7.33
N VAL A 302 11.37 0.90 -7.98
CA VAL A 302 10.27 1.88 -7.90
C VAL A 302 10.18 2.65 -9.23
N THR A 303 8.97 2.91 -9.69
CA THR A 303 8.67 3.79 -10.83
C THR A 303 7.72 4.90 -10.38
N GLN A 304 7.90 6.14 -10.83
CA GLN A 304 7.05 7.25 -10.39
C GLN A 304 6.86 8.32 -11.48
N TRP A 305 5.81 9.14 -11.35
CA TRP A 305 5.72 10.41 -12.07
C TRP A 305 6.87 11.35 -11.69
N SER A 306 7.21 12.24 -12.61
CA SER A 306 8.46 12.98 -12.64
C SER A 306 8.25 14.46 -12.96
N ARG A 307 9.35 15.22 -12.83
CA ARG A 307 9.43 16.57 -13.40
C ARG A 307 10.80 16.93 -13.98
N GLY A 308 11.53 15.92 -14.48
CA GLY A 308 12.90 16.08 -14.94
C GLY A 308 13.94 16.34 -13.84
N ASP A 309 13.58 16.11 -12.57
CA ASP A 309 14.35 16.45 -11.35
C ASP A 309 15.67 15.64 -11.17
N TYR A 310 16.11 14.87 -12.18
CA TYR A 310 17.25 13.96 -12.11
C TYR A 310 18.46 14.42 -12.97
N PRO A 311 19.70 14.00 -12.64
CA PRO A 311 20.89 14.47 -13.34
C PRO A 311 20.89 14.14 -14.83
N GLY A 312 21.04 15.18 -15.66
CA GLY A 312 21.17 15.05 -17.11
C GLY A 312 19.86 14.86 -17.88
N SER A 313 18.70 15.11 -17.24
CA SER A 313 17.39 15.06 -17.92
C SER A 313 17.34 15.94 -19.17
N ASN A 314 16.66 15.46 -20.21
CA ASN A 314 16.34 16.24 -21.41
C ASN A 314 14.87 16.74 -21.45
N ASN A 315 14.04 16.28 -20.52
CA ASN A 315 12.66 16.73 -20.31
C ASN A 315 12.52 17.40 -18.94
N THR A 316 11.65 18.40 -18.83
CA THR A 316 11.28 19.08 -17.56
C THR A 316 9.80 19.46 -17.56
N GLU A 317 8.97 18.64 -18.19
CA GLU A 317 7.52 18.66 -18.02
C GLU A 317 7.15 18.41 -16.55
N ASP A 318 6.01 18.92 -16.05
CA ASP A 318 5.50 18.59 -14.71
C ASP A 318 4.35 17.59 -14.91
N ASP A 319 4.65 16.30 -14.75
CA ASP A 319 3.73 15.20 -15.10
C ASP A 319 2.36 15.37 -14.46
N LEU A 320 2.34 15.65 -13.15
CA LEU A 320 1.12 15.81 -12.37
C LEU A 320 0.28 17.01 -12.86
N ALA A 321 0.93 18.12 -13.22
CA ALA A 321 0.24 19.30 -13.76
C ALA A 321 -0.32 19.06 -15.17
N ILE A 322 0.39 18.33 -16.04
CA ILE A 322 -0.05 18.01 -17.40
C ILE A 322 -1.19 16.99 -17.38
N ILE A 323 -1.08 15.93 -16.59
CA ILE A 323 -2.17 14.94 -16.39
C ILE A 323 -3.45 15.65 -15.87
N ALA A 324 -3.30 16.58 -14.91
CA ALA A 324 -4.42 17.38 -14.43
C ALA A 324 -5.02 18.28 -15.51
N ALA A 325 -4.18 18.96 -16.31
CA ALA A 325 -4.62 19.80 -17.43
C ALA A 325 -5.31 18.99 -18.55
N ALA A 326 -4.96 17.71 -18.72
CA ALA A 326 -5.57 16.78 -19.67
C ALA A 326 -6.96 16.26 -19.23
N GLY A 327 -7.44 16.64 -18.03
CA GLY A 327 -8.81 16.35 -17.56
C GLY A 327 -8.90 15.33 -16.43
N LEU A 328 -7.78 14.73 -16.01
CA LEU A 328 -7.68 13.90 -14.80
C LEU A 328 -7.34 14.78 -13.59
N SER A 329 -8.30 15.56 -13.12
CA SER A 329 -8.10 16.47 -11.97
C SER A 329 -7.48 15.75 -10.76
N LEU A 330 -6.49 16.38 -10.12
CA LEU A 330 -5.98 15.94 -8.81
C LEU A 330 -7.12 15.89 -7.78
N LEU A 331 -7.07 14.89 -6.91
CA LEU A 331 -8.02 14.73 -5.81
C LEU A 331 -7.70 15.69 -4.66
N PRO A 332 -8.73 16.15 -3.91
CA PRO A 332 -8.53 16.80 -2.62
C PRO A 332 -7.71 15.93 -1.65
N ASP A 333 -7.07 16.59 -0.69
CA ASP A 333 -6.52 15.99 0.53
C ASP A 333 -7.57 15.10 1.24
N ASP A 334 -7.14 13.92 1.70
CA ASP A 334 -7.96 12.97 2.46
C ASP A 334 -7.58 12.84 3.96
N VAL A 335 -6.45 13.41 4.41
CA VAL A 335 -5.99 13.43 5.82
C VAL A 335 -5.21 14.72 6.14
N GLY A 336 -5.86 15.71 6.75
CA GLY A 336 -5.30 17.07 6.89
C GLY A 336 -3.89 17.22 7.48
N ASP A 337 -3.04 17.96 6.75
CA ASP A 337 -1.63 18.37 6.94
C ASP A 337 -1.14 18.80 8.35
N THR A 338 -2.02 18.96 9.36
CA THR A 338 -1.67 19.63 10.61
C THR A 338 -2.26 18.97 11.85
N PHE A 339 -1.60 19.15 13.00
CA PHE A 339 -2.09 18.66 14.30
C PHE A 339 -3.53 19.13 14.64
N THR A 340 -3.93 20.31 14.19
CA THR A 340 -5.30 20.84 14.37
C THR A 340 -6.34 20.18 13.46
N HIS A 341 -5.95 19.69 12.29
CA HIS A 341 -6.82 18.97 11.35
C HIS A 341 -6.66 17.44 11.43
N ALA A 342 -5.78 16.95 12.30
CA ALA A 342 -5.35 15.55 12.35
C ALA A 342 -6.49 14.55 12.57
N SER A 343 -6.59 13.56 11.69
CA SER A 343 -7.62 12.50 11.71
C SER A 343 -7.40 11.51 12.86
N PRO A 344 -8.43 11.12 13.62
CA PRO A 344 -8.28 10.09 14.66
C PRO A 344 -8.02 8.70 14.04
N LEU A 345 -7.01 7.97 14.53
CA LEU A 345 -6.86 6.56 14.18
C LEU A 345 -8.03 5.74 14.75
N SER A 346 -8.54 4.80 13.96
CA SER A 346 -9.60 3.87 14.38
C SER A 346 -9.04 2.87 15.39
N THR A 347 -9.71 2.70 16.54
CA THR A 347 -9.30 1.71 17.56
C THR A 347 -9.83 0.33 17.17
N SER A 348 -8.95 -0.63 16.88
CA SER A 348 -9.32 -2.01 16.51
C SER A 348 -9.35 -2.96 17.71
N ALA A 349 -8.55 -2.67 18.75
CA ALA A 349 -8.59 -3.30 20.07
C ALA A 349 -7.90 -2.36 21.10
N PRO A 350 -8.01 -2.59 22.42
CA PRO A 350 -7.31 -1.77 23.41
C PRO A 350 -5.79 -1.73 23.14
N GLY A 351 -5.25 -0.53 22.89
CA GLY A 351 -3.85 -0.33 22.52
C GLY A 351 -3.50 -0.64 21.06
N HIS A 352 -4.47 -1.00 20.21
CA HIS A 352 -4.26 -1.25 18.78
C HIS A 352 -5.10 -0.30 17.94
N PHE A 353 -4.43 0.46 17.07
CA PHE A 353 -5.06 1.47 16.22
C PHE A 353 -4.69 1.25 14.75
N THR A 354 -5.61 1.62 13.86
CA THR A 354 -5.47 1.49 12.42
C THR A 354 -5.92 2.76 11.71
N GLY A 355 -5.24 3.10 10.62
CA GLY A 355 -5.62 4.17 9.70
C GLY A 355 -5.15 3.82 8.29
N GLU A 356 -5.58 4.59 7.32
CA GLU A 356 -5.18 4.48 5.92
C GLU A 356 -5.46 5.83 5.24
N GLY A 357 -4.78 6.07 4.13
CA GLY A 357 -4.84 7.34 3.39
C GLY A 357 -3.95 7.26 2.16
N ARG A 358 -3.70 8.43 1.55
CA ARG A 358 -2.98 8.54 0.29
C ARG A 358 -2.23 9.86 0.22
N ILE A 359 -0.90 9.79 0.13
CA ILE A 359 -0.06 10.95 -0.20
C ILE A 359 -0.42 11.36 -1.64
N GLY A 360 -1.17 12.44 -1.80
CA GLY A 360 -1.75 12.88 -3.06
C GLY A 360 -0.91 13.88 -3.85
N THR A 361 -0.05 14.64 -3.16
CA THR A 361 0.82 15.66 -3.79
C THR A 361 2.24 15.69 -3.21
N PRO A 362 3.24 16.29 -3.90
CA PRO A 362 4.62 16.39 -3.41
C PRO A 362 4.83 17.09 -2.05
N GLY A 363 3.83 17.84 -1.56
CA GLY A 363 3.88 18.58 -0.30
C GLY A 363 3.10 17.93 0.85
N ASP A 364 2.35 16.86 0.56
CA ASP A 364 1.27 16.27 1.36
C ASP A 364 1.77 15.55 2.62
N ARG A 365 1.02 15.66 3.73
CA ARG A 365 1.48 15.25 5.07
C ARG A 365 0.36 14.75 5.99
N ASP A 366 -0.28 13.65 5.63
CA ASP A 366 -1.29 12.95 6.40
C ASP A 366 -0.98 12.88 7.92
N VAL A 367 -1.65 13.74 8.71
CA VAL A 367 -1.52 13.75 10.17
C VAL A 367 -2.66 12.97 10.80
N PHE A 368 -2.31 11.93 11.54
CA PHE A 368 -3.23 11.21 12.42
C PHE A 368 -2.99 11.53 13.88
N ARG A 369 -4.00 11.31 14.73
CA ARG A 369 -3.90 11.39 16.20
C ARG A 369 -4.40 10.13 16.89
N PHE A 370 -3.79 9.76 18.01
CA PHE A 370 -4.20 8.65 18.86
C PHE A 370 -3.79 8.88 20.32
N ASP A 371 -4.56 8.36 21.26
CA ASP A 371 -4.24 8.42 22.69
C ASP A 371 -3.49 7.17 23.13
N ALA A 372 -2.37 7.33 23.83
CA ALA A 372 -1.57 6.21 24.32
C ALA A 372 -1.07 6.45 25.75
N ALA A 373 -0.92 5.36 26.49
CA ALA A 373 -0.37 5.38 27.85
C ALA A 373 1.16 5.20 27.84
N ALA A 374 1.83 5.64 28.91
CA ALA A 374 3.27 5.47 29.10
C ALA A 374 3.69 3.99 28.97
N GLY A 375 4.43 3.63 27.93
CA GLY A 375 4.52 2.24 27.47
C GLY A 375 5.40 2.06 26.24
N ASN A 376 5.56 0.82 25.81
CA ASN A 376 6.19 0.53 24.53
C ASN A 376 5.23 0.89 23.40
N LEU A 377 5.75 1.48 22.33
CA LEU A 377 4.98 1.83 21.15
C LEU A 377 5.67 1.26 19.91
N ARG A 378 4.88 0.59 19.08
CA ARG A 378 5.23 0.21 17.71
C ARG A 378 4.26 0.88 16.75
N ILE A 379 4.80 1.44 15.68
CA ILE A 379 4.05 1.94 14.53
C ILE A 379 4.67 1.30 13.31
N ASP A 380 3.86 0.63 12.49
CA ASP A 380 4.20 0.21 11.15
C ASP A 380 3.31 0.99 10.16
N VAL A 381 3.88 1.43 9.04
CA VAL A 381 3.16 1.96 7.88
C VAL A 381 3.57 1.14 6.67
N ASP A 382 2.64 0.31 6.22
CA ASP A 382 2.78 -0.58 5.07
C ASP A 382 2.37 0.16 3.79
N THR A 383 3.15 -0.02 2.71
CA THR A 383 2.83 0.40 1.33
C THR A 383 2.31 -0.81 0.53
N LEU A 384 1.83 -0.61 -0.70
CA LEU A 384 1.36 -1.75 -1.51
C LEU A 384 2.46 -2.84 -1.67
N PRO A 385 2.08 -4.14 -1.66
CA PRO A 385 3.04 -5.26 -1.70
C PRO A 385 3.53 -5.64 -3.11
N PHE A 386 3.17 -4.86 -4.13
CA PHE A 386 3.57 -5.01 -5.54
C PHE A 386 3.47 -3.63 -6.19
N GLU A 387 4.53 -3.18 -6.87
CA GLU A 387 4.70 -1.85 -7.50
C GLU A 387 4.02 -0.71 -6.72
N ALA A 388 4.59 -0.38 -5.55
CA ALA A 388 4.16 0.76 -4.75
C ALA A 388 5.02 1.99 -5.08
N ASN A 389 4.38 3.16 -5.12
CA ASN A 389 5.06 4.39 -5.53
C ASN A 389 5.51 5.22 -4.33
N LEU A 390 4.76 5.18 -3.24
CA LEU A 390 5.07 5.93 -2.03
C LEU A 390 6.30 5.36 -1.31
N ASN A 391 7.32 6.19 -1.13
CA ASN A 391 8.42 5.94 -0.21
C ASN A 391 8.17 6.69 1.12
N VAL A 392 7.91 5.97 2.21
CA VAL A 392 7.36 6.60 3.42
C VAL A 392 8.42 7.34 4.24
N ARG A 393 8.14 8.60 4.55
CA ARG A 393 8.64 9.31 5.74
C ARG A 393 7.60 9.20 6.85
N LEU A 394 8.01 8.64 7.98
CA LEU A 394 7.16 8.44 9.15
C LEU A 394 7.70 9.24 10.34
N THR A 395 6.87 10.07 10.97
CA THR A 395 7.28 10.92 12.11
C THR A 395 6.26 10.90 13.23
N LEU A 396 6.70 10.57 14.44
CA LEU A 396 5.89 10.58 15.67
C LEU A 396 6.14 11.87 16.46
N LEU A 397 5.05 12.54 16.85
CA LEU A 397 5.04 13.81 17.59
C LEU A 397 4.37 13.65 18.97
N ASP A 398 4.81 14.45 19.95
CA ASP A 398 4.12 14.62 21.24
C ASP A 398 2.91 15.58 21.15
N GLU A 399 2.21 15.74 22.28
CA GLU A 399 1.07 16.65 22.48
C GLU A 399 1.35 18.15 22.16
N ARG A 400 2.61 18.53 21.91
CA ARG A 400 3.05 19.89 21.53
C ARG A 400 3.57 19.99 20.10
N GLY A 401 3.51 18.89 19.33
CA GLY A 401 4.14 18.79 18.02
C GLY A 401 5.66 18.52 18.06
N THR A 402 6.23 18.16 19.21
CA THR A 402 7.66 17.87 19.35
C THR A 402 7.99 16.50 18.77
N VAL A 403 8.98 16.39 17.89
CA VAL A 403 9.40 15.10 17.32
C VAL A 403 9.95 14.16 18.40
N ILE A 404 9.30 13.01 18.57
CA ILE A 404 9.76 11.91 19.43
C ILE A 404 10.66 10.96 18.63
N ALA A 405 10.29 10.67 17.39
CA ALA A 405 11.03 9.82 16.46
C ALA A 405 10.66 10.15 15.02
N SER A 406 11.60 9.97 14.09
CA SER A 406 11.35 10.06 12.65
C SER A 406 12.19 9.02 11.92
N THR A 407 11.67 8.50 10.80
CA THR A 407 12.36 7.52 9.96
C THR A 407 11.93 7.64 8.50
N SER A 408 12.81 7.24 7.60
CA SER A 408 12.54 6.96 6.19
C SER A 408 13.60 5.92 5.80
N PRO A 409 13.26 4.62 5.83
CA PRO A 409 14.24 3.55 5.65
C PRO A 409 14.86 3.53 4.24
N ARG A 410 16.05 2.94 4.11
CA ARG A 410 16.70 2.74 2.80
C ARG A 410 16.43 1.33 2.27
N GLY A 411 16.22 1.18 0.97
CA GLY A 411 16.02 -0.11 0.31
C GLY A 411 14.72 -0.83 0.68
N ARG A 412 13.70 -0.07 1.10
CA ARG A 412 12.31 -0.48 1.34
C ARG A 412 11.43 0.77 1.39
N LEU A 413 10.17 0.63 1.02
CA LEU A 413 9.19 1.74 0.95
C LEU A 413 8.37 1.89 2.24
N ASP A 414 8.19 0.79 2.96
CA ASP A 414 7.46 0.69 4.22
C ASP A 414 8.29 1.16 5.42
N ALA A 415 7.67 1.91 6.33
CA ALA A 415 8.33 2.56 7.44
C ALA A 415 7.84 2.03 8.79
N SER A 416 8.72 1.95 9.79
CA SER A 416 8.28 1.62 11.15
C SER A 416 9.12 2.29 12.25
N ILE A 417 8.43 2.68 13.32
CA ILE A 417 8.98 3.27 14.54
C ILE A 417 8.71 2.31 15.69
N GLN A 418 9.75 1.94 16.44
CA GLN A 418 9.60 1.28 17.73
C GLN A 418 10.30 2.12 18.80
N THR A 419 9.53 2.56 19.80
CA THR A 419 9.99 3.49 20.84
C THR A 419 9.29 3.22 22.18
N ARG A 420 9.57 4.04 23.20
CA ARG A 420 8.89 4.00 24.49
C ARG A 420 8.38 5.37 24.90
N LEU A 421 7.07 5.48 25.06
CA LEU A 421 6.37 6.66 25.57
C LEU A 421 6.63 6.82 27.07
N THR A 422 7.06 8.00 27.48
CA THR A 422 7.42 8.31 28.88
C THR A 422 6.23 8.84 29.70
N ARG A 423 5.13 9.19 29.04
CA ARG A 423 3.90 9.75 29.62
C ARG A 423 2.68 9.13 28.94
N SER A 424 1.51 9.36 29.53
CA SER A 424 0.22 9.11 28.87
C SER A 424 -0.29 10.42 28.28
N GLY A 425 -0.88 10.39 27.09
CA GLY A 425 -1.41 11.57 26.41
C GLY A 425 -1.79 11.30 24.95
N THR A 426 -2.18 12.36 24.25
CA THR A 426 -2.44 12.33 22.81
C THR A 426 -1.13 12.49 22.05
N TYR A 427 -0.93 11.62 21.05
CA TYR A 427 0.22 11.63 20.15
C TYR A 427 -0.26 11.84 18.71
N ALA A 428 0.57 12.47 17.89
CA ALA A 428 0.31 12.59 16.46
C ALA A 428 1.34 11.82 15.63
N LEU A 429 0.86 11.26 14.52
CA LEU A 429 1.67 10.55 13.54
C LEU A 429 1.57 11.30 12.22
N VAL A 430 2.69 11.63 11.61
CA VAL A 430 2.77 12.21 10.27
C VAL A 430 3.31 11.17 9.31
N VAL A 431 2.55 10.87 8.27
CA VAL A 431 2.98 10.13 7.07
C VAL A 431 3.23 11.17 5.97
N ALA A 432 4.26 10.99 5.15
CA ALA A 432 4.57 11.88 4.03
C ALA A 432 5.45 11.17 2.99
N GLY A 433 5.50 11.69 1.77
CA GLY A 433 6.45 11.26 0.74
C GLY A 433 7.92 11.53 1.10
N ALA A 434 8.83 10.72 0.56
CA ALA A 434 10.27 10.82 0.79
C ALA A 434 11.10 10.60 -0.48
N PRO A 435 12.20 11.35 -0.68
CA PRO A 435 13.14 11.08 -1.77
C PRO A 435 13.82 9.73 -1.56
N LEU A 436 13.95 8.96 -2.65
CA LEU A 436 14.41 7.56 -2.61
C LEU A 436 15.93 7.39 -2.41
N THR A 437 16.73 8.44 -2.58
CA THR A 437 18.20 8.36 -2.47
C THR A 437 18.80 9.53 -1.69
N GLU A 438 19.98 9.26 -1.14
CA GLU A 438 20.79 10.19 -0.35
C GLU A 438 21.27 11.42 -1.16
N ALA A 439 21.82 12.42 -0.46
CA ALA A 439 22.44 13.61 -1.03
C ALA A 439 21.54 14.50 -1.93
N GLY A 440 20.21 14.32 -1.90
CA GLY A 440 19.26 15.31 -2.42
C GLY A 440 19.19 15.44 -3.95
N GLN A 441 19.76 14.49 -4.69
CA GLN A 441 19.71 14.44 -6.17
C GLN A 441 18.35 14.00 -6.74
N ARG A 442 17.36 13.76 -5.87
CA ARG A 442 15.97 13.43 -6.19
C ARG A 442 15.08 14.02 -5.10
N THR A 443 13.88 14.44 -5.47
CA THR A 443 12.90 15.02 -4.53
C THR A 443 11.82 14.01 -4.16
N ALA A 444 10.86 14.42 -3.33
CA ALA A 444 9.69 13.61 -2.99
C ALA A 444 8.56 13.70 -4.04
N TYR A 445 8.80 14.32 -5.21
CA TYR A 445 7.76 14.64 -6.21
C TYR A 445 6.89 13.44 -6.59
N GLY A 446 7.52 12.35 -7.04
CA GLY A 446 6.83 11.12 -7.42
C GLY A 446 6.47 10.20 -6.25
N SER A 447 6.81 10.57 -5.02
CA SER A 447 6.64 9.73 -3.82
C SER A 447 5.22 9.82 -3.27
N LEU A 448 4.27 9.46 -4.11
CA LEU A 448 2.81 9.52 -3.91
C LEU A 448 2.22 8.11 -3.87
N GLY A 449 1.00 7.95 -3.36
CA GLY A 449 0.30 6.66 -3.36
C GLY A 449 -0.29 6.25 -2.02
N PHE A 450 -0.80 5.02 -1.97
CA PHE A 450 -1.59 4.47 -0.88
C PHE A 450 -0.75 3.83 0.23
N TYR A 451 -1.21 3.97 1.48
CA TYR A 451 -0.60 3.31 2.64
C TYR A 451 -1.63 2.88 3.70
N GLN A 452 -1.23 1.95 4.56
CA GLN A 452 -1.98 1.55 5.75
C GLN A 452 -1.13 1.69 7.02
N VAL A 453 -1.74 2.23 8.07
CA VAL A 453 -1.14 2.50 9.38
C VAL A 453 -1.57 1.44 10.38
N HIS A 454 -0.60 0.88 11.11
CA HIS A 454 -0.81 -0.07 12.19
C HIS A 454 -0.04 0.37 13.44
N VAL A 455 -0.75 0.76 14.49
CA VAL A 455 -0.16 1.16 15.79
C VAL A 455 -0.46 0.09 16.84
N THR A 456 0.55 -0.24 17.64
CA THR A 456 0.44 -1.09 18.84
C THR A 456 1.14 -0.39 20.01
N ALA A 457 0.35 0.09 20.96
CA ALA A 457 0.76 0.67 22.22
C ALA A 457 0.54 -0.33 23.36
N SER A 458 1.62 -0.75 24.02
CA SER A 458 1.60 -1.65 25.17
C SER A 458 2.00 -0.87 26.44
N PRO A 459 1.05 -0.56 27.36
CA PRO A 459 1.36 0.22 28.55
C PRO A 459 2.45 -0.46 29.40
N THR A 460 3.30 0.35 30.05
CA THR A 460 4.16 -0.16 31.12
C THR A 460 3.25 -0.67 32.24
N PRO A 461 3.45 -1.88 32.76
CA PRO A 461 2.74 -2.32 33.97
C PRO A 461 2.92 -1.29 35.08
N PRO A 462 1.87 -0.96 35.87
CA PRO A 462 2.04 -0.06 37.01
C PRO A 462 3.12 -0.65 37.94
N PRO A 463 3.98 0.19 38.54
CA PRO A 463 5.00 -0.29 39.46
C PRO A 463 4.32 -1.07 40.58
N SER A 464 4.71 -2.34 40.75
CA SER A 464 4.15 -3.19 41.81
C SER A 464 4.42 -2.53 43.16
N THR A 465 3.36 -2.05 43.82
CA THR A 465 3.47 -1.38 45.11
C THR A 465 4.30 -2.23 46.06
N PRO A 466 5.44 -1.72 46.58
CA PRO A 466 6.27 -2.50 47.46
C PRO A 466 5.49 -2.79 48.75
N THR A 467 5.15 -4.06 48.98
CA THR A 467 4.53 -4.51 50.22
C THR A 467 5.40 -4.04 51.39
N PRO A 468 4.83 -3.35 52.40
CA PRO A 468 5.61 -2.78 53.49
C PRO A 468 6.40 -3.89 54.20
N THR A 469 7.74 -3.78 54.12
CA THR A 469 8.64 -4.78 54.70
C THR A 469 8.66 -4.59 56.22
N ILE A 470 7.90 -5.43 56.93
CA ILE A 470 7.95 -5.50 58.39
C ILE A 470 9.33 -6.02 58.79
N ALA A 471 10.08 -5.22 59.56
CA ALA A 471 11.40 -5.60 60.03
C ALA A 471 11.30 -6.83 60.96
N PRO A 472 12.14 -7.87 60.77
CA PRO A 472 12.07 -9.08 61.59
C PRO A 472 12.62 -8.82 63.00
N VAL A 473 11.80 -9.08 64.01
CA VAL A 473 12.25 -9.18 65.41
C VAL A 473 13.14 -10.43 65.54
N GLN A 474 14.29 -10.30 66.20
CA GLN A 474 15.18 -11.44 66.44
C GLN A 474 14.52 -12.47 67.37
N ALA A 475 14.32 -13.68 66.85
CA ALA A 475 14.05 -14.88 67.64
C ALA A 475 15.04 -15.97 67.20
N GLY A 476 15.88 -16.44 68.13
CA GLY A 476 16.89 -17.45 67.83
C GLY A 476 16.28 -18.84 67.67
N ALA A 477 16.47 -19.48 66.51
CA ALA A 477 16.09 -20.86 66.27
C ALA A 477 17.15 -21.58 65.42
N SER A 478 17.40 -22.86 65.72
CA SER A 478 18.50 -23.65 65.17
C SER A 478 18.46 -23.81 63.65
N SER A 479 19.59 -23.58 62.98
CA SER A 479 19.74 -23.71 61.54
C SER A 479 19.87 -25.19 61.11
N ARG A 480 18.78 -25.78 60.60
CA ARG A 480 18.89 -26.91 59.66
C ARG A 480 19.15 -26.38 58.25
N PRO A 481 20.03 -27.00 57.46
CA PRO A 481 20.23 -26.60 56.07
C PRO A 481 18.95 -26.85 55.28
N VAL A 482 18.37 -25.78 54.72
CA VAL A 482 17.32 -25.90 53.71
C VAL A 482 17.99 -26.22 52.39
N SER A 483 17.70 -27.38 51.81
CA SER A 483 18.15 -27.73 50.46
C SER A 483 17.67 -26.68 49.48
N THR A 484 18.59 -25.96 48.84
CA THR A 484 18.27 -25.02 47.77
C THR A 484 17.80 -25.79 46.55
N THR A 485 16.50 -26.06 46.45
CA THR A 485 15.87 -26.55 45.22
C THR A 485 16.17 -25.57 44.11
N ARG A 486 17.11 -25.93 43.23
CA ARG A 486 17.47 -25.16 42.04
C ARG A 486 16.20 -24.91 41.23
N ILE A 487 15.72 -23.67 41.22
CA ILE A 487 14.55 -23.30 40.42
C ILE A 487 14.98 -23.36 38.95
N ILE A 488 14.61 -24.44 38.28
CA ILE A 488 14.82 -24.59 36.84
C ILE A 488 13.75 -23.74 36.15
N PRO A 489 14.11 -22.79 35.26
CA PRO A 489 13.14 -22.00 34.54
C PRO A 489 12.33 -22.91 33.60
N SER A 490 11.01 -22.77 33.61
CA SER A 490 10.13 -23.63 32.79
C SER A 490 10.16 -23.17 31.33
N THR A 491 10.58 -24.05 30.44
CA THR A 491 10.52 -23.81 28.99
C THR A 491 9.27 -24.43 28.38
N GLU A 492 8.56 -23.65 27.56
CA GLU A 492 7.46 -24.12 26.73
C GLU A 492 7.96 -24.25 25.28
N THR A 493 7.39 -25.15 24.47
CA THR A 493 7.72 -25.23 23.03
C THR A 493 6.48 -25.48 22.19
N THR A 494 6.15 -24.50 21.36
CA THR A 494 4.97 -24.50 20.49
C THR A 494 5.40 -24.47 19.03
N THR A 495 4.67 -25.20 18.18
CA THR A 495 4.92 -25.24 16.74
C THR A 495 3.73 -24.63 15.99
N VAL A 496 3.99 -23.61 15.17
CA VAL A 496 2.98 -22.92 14.36
C VAL A 496 3.40 -23.03 12.90
N ALA A 497 2.46 -23.37 12.02
CA ALA A 497 2.74 -23.70 10.62
C ALA A 497 1.79 -22.98 9.65
N ALA A 498 2.30 -22.70 8.46
CA ALA A 498 1.53 -22.20 7.32
C ALA A 498 1.74 -23.12 6.11
N ARG A 499 0.68 -23.37 5.35
CA ARG A 499 0.70 -24.11 4.08
C ARG A 499 0.22 -23.19 2.96
N PRO A 500 1.01 -22.18 2.56
CA PRO A 500 0.54 -21.12 1.67
C PRO A 500 0.31 -21.62 0.24
N LEU A 501 0.97 -22.69 -0.19
CA LEU A 501 0.90 -23.24 -1.56
C LEU A 501 1.10 -22.16 -2.65
N ARG A 502 1.89 -21.12 -2.36
CA ARG A 502 2.09 -19.96 -3.24
C ARG A 502 3.24 -20.22 -4.20
N ASN A 503 3.00 -19.99 -5.48
CA ASN A 503 4.01 -20.15 -6.53
C ASN A 503 5.17 -19.16 -6.34
N ILE A 504 6.36 -19.61 -6.76
CA ILE A 504 7.53 -18.78 -7.03
C ILE A 504 7.59 -18.67 -8.56
N SER A 505 7.53 -17.44 -9.06
CA SER A 505 7.38 -17.17 -10.51
C SER A 505 8.74 -17.16 -11.22
N PRO A 506 8.85 -17.72 -12.44
CA PRO A 506 10.07 -17.63 -13.26
C PRO A 506 10.25 -16.27 -13.95
N GLY A 507 9.21 -15.44 -14.01
CA GLY A 507 9.25 -14.01 -14.33
C GLY A 507 8.89 -13.16 -13.10
N ARG A 508 8.92 -11.83 -13.20
CA ARG A 508 8.58 -10.96 -12.06
C ARG A 508 7.06 -11.02 -11.75
N PRO A 509 6.65 -10.71 -10.51
CA PRO A 509 7.46 -10.71 -9.31
C PRO A 509 7.85 -12.15 -8.92
N ASN A 510 9.14 -12.48 -8.99
CA ASN A 510 9.70 -13.78 -8.64
C ASN A 510 9.88 -13.95 -7.11
N THR A 511 9.16 -13.14 -6.33
CA THR A 511 9.20 -13.08 -4.88
C THR A 511 7.87 -13.52 -4.28
N VAL A 512 7.93 -14.41 -3.30
CA VAL A 512 6.77 -14.86 -2.53
C VAL A 512 6.95 -14.56 -1.04
N ALA A 513 5.92 -13.96 -0.44
CA ALA A 513 5.81 -13.81 1.01
C ALA A 513 4.71 -14.72 1.57
N SER A 514 4.91 -15.18 2.80
CA SER A 514 3.91 -15.90 3.59
C SER A 514 4.03 -15.50 5.05
N SER A 515 2.91 -15.28 5.72
CA SER A 515 2.88 -14.88 7.13
C SER A 515 2.20 -15.92 8.02
N VAL A 516 2.63 -16.02 9.27
CA VAL A 516 1.97 -16.81 10.31
C VAL A 516 1.89 -15.99 11.60
N ASN A 517 0.73 -16.04 12.26
CA ASN A 517 0.50 -15.31 13.52
C ASN A 517 0.74 -16.24 14.71
N VAL A 518 1.68 -15.88 15.58
CA VAL A 518 1.94 -16.55 16.86
C VAL A 518 1.19 -15.80 17.96
N ARG A 519 0.51 -16.52 18.85
CA ARG A 519 -0.30 -15.96 19.94
C ARG A 519 -0.28 -16.87 21.16
N GLY A 520 -0.42 -16.28 22.35
CA GLY A 520 -0.61 -17.00 23.61
C GLY A 520 0.65 -17.62 24.21
N LEU A 521 1.85 -17.31 23.71
CA LEU A 521 3.09 -17.83 24.28
C LEU A 521 3.56 -16.92 25.42
N GLU A 522 3.83 -17.50 26.58
CA GLU A 522 4.41 -16.78 27.72
C GLU A 522 5.95 -16.86 27.71
N GLY A 523 6.61 -15.88 28.36
CA GLY A 523 8.06 -15.81 28.45
C GLY A 523 8.73 -15.16 27.23
N LYS A 524 10.04 -15.40 27.06
CA LYS A 524 10.84 -14.83 25.96
C LYS A 524 11.44 -15.92 25.07
N LEU A 525 11.63 -15.63 23.78
CA LEU A 525 12.19 -16.55 22.80
C LEU A 525 13.62 -16.97 23.19
N THR A 526 13.84 -18.27 23.39
CA THR A 526 15.18 -18.82 23.71
C THR A 526 15.71 -19.79 22.66
N GLN A 527 14.83 -20.40 21.86
CA GLN A 527 15.24 -21.21 20.72
C GLN A 527 14.19 -21.12 19.60
N LEU A 528 14.68 -21.03 18.37
CA LEU A 528 13.87 -21.03 17.15
C LEU A 528 14.37 -22.16 16.22
N ARG A 529 13.44 -22.88 15.61
CA ARG A 529 13.71 -23.81 14.50
C ARG A 529 12.70 -23.56 13.38
N VAL A 530 13.17 -23.49 12.14
CA VAL A 530 12.35 -23.12 10.97
C VAL A 530 12.39 -24.25 9.96
N ARG A 531 11.24 -24.85 9.63
CA ARG A 531 11.14 -25.88 8.58
C ARG A 531 10.58 -25.27 7.31
N LEU A 532 11.18 -25.58 6.17
CA LEU A 532 10.72 -25.16 4.84
C LEU A 532 10.46 -26.36 3.94
N ASP A 533 9.34 -26.31 3.23
CA ASP A 533 8.98 -27.20 2.13
C ASP A 533 8.70 -26.33 0.90
N ILE A 534 9.64 -26.32 -0.05
CA ILE A 534 9.59 -25.57 -1.30
C ILE A 534 9.92 -26.55 -2.44
N ASP A 535 9.06 -26.63 -3.45
CA ASP A 535 9.41 -27.22 -4.74
C ASP A 535 10.06 -26.13 -5.60
N HIS A 536 11.17 -26.43 -6.27
CA HIS A 536 11.84 -25.48 -7.18
C HIS A 536 12.70 -26.21 -8.20
N SER A 537 12.68 -25.78 -9.47
CA SER A 537 13.55 -26.36 -10.51
C SER A 537 15.02 -26.03 -10.30
N TRP A 538 15.32 -24.90 -9.64
CA TRP A 538 16.69 -24.50 -9.32
C TRP A 538 16.76 -23.78 -7.97
N VAL A 539 17.11 -24.47 -6.88
CA VAL A 539 17.15 -23.84 -5.54
C VAL A 539 18.31 -22.86 -5.35
N GLY A 540 19.33 -22.95 -6.21
CA GLY A 540 20.54 -22.14 -6.19
C GLY A 540 20.29 -20.65 -6.35
N ASP A 541 19.11 -20.22 -6.76
CA ASP A 541 18.75 -18.82 -6.94
C ASP A 541 17.89 -18.24 -5.81
N LEU A 542 17.42 -19.08 -4.89
CA LEU A 542 16.58 -18.65 -3.77
C LEU A 542 17.39 -17.91 -2.69
N GLU A 543 17.02 -16.65 -2.45
CA GLU A 543 17.38 -15.91 -1.23
C GLU A 543 16.18 -15.88 -0.27
N ILE A 544 16.36 -16.46 0.91
CA ILE A 544 15.29 -16.76 1.85
C ILE A 544 15.51 -15.97 3.15
N TRP A 545 14.51 -15.17 3.53
CA TRP A 545 14.49 -14.36 4.74
C TRP A 545 13.35 -14.77 5.68
N LEU A 546 13.62 -14.70 6.99
CA LEU A 546 12.59 -14.67 8.02
C LEU A 546 12.55 -13.28 8.66
N VAL A 547 11.35 -12.75 8.87
CA VAL A 547 11.10 -11.52 9.64
C VAL A 547 10.35 -11.88 10.91
N ALA A 548 10.91 -11.50 12.05
CA ALA A 548 10.27 -11.62 13.37
C ALA A 548 9.19 -10.54 13.60
N PRO A 549 8.28 -10.69 14.58
CA PRO A 549 7.29 -9.66 14.95
C PRO A 549 7.91 -8.32 15.39
N THR A 550 9.18 -8.33 15.78
CA THR A 550 9.99 -7.14 16.05
C THR A 550 10.42 -6.39 14.78
N GLY A 551 10.19 -6.94 13.59
CA GLY A 551 10.72 -6.44 12.32
C GLY A 551 12.17 -6.85 12.03
N GLN A 552 12.83 -7.56 12.95
CA GLN A 552 14.20 -8.06 12.74
C GLN A 552 14.22 -9.11 11.61
N ARG A 553 15.03 -8.85 10.58
CA ARG A 553 15.31 -9.78 9.47
C ARG A 553 16.46 -10.72 9.82
N ILE A 554 16.29 -12.00 9.50
CA ILE A 554 17.30 -13.06 9.54
C ILE A 554 17.37 -13.70 8.16
N LEU A 555 18.54 -13.64 7.54
CA LEU A 555 18.84 -14.37 6.31
C LEU A 555 18.98 -15.87 6.60
N LEU A 556 18.03 -16.67 6.11
CA LEU A 556 18.04 -18.12 6.31
C LEU A 556 18.98 -18.82 5.32
N SER A 557 18.94 -18.44 4.04
CA SER A 557 19.75 -19.00 2.95
C SER A 557 19.97 -17.96 1.87
N ARG A 558 21.19 -17.84 1.35
CA ARG A 558 21.50 -16.98 0.20
C ARG A 558 22.08 -17.80 -0.95
N ARG A 559 21.22 -18.15 -1.93
CA ARG A 559 21.63 -18.79 -3.20
C ARG A 559 22.49 -20.04 -2.98
N ARG A 560 21.94 -21.01 -2.24
CA ARG A 560 22.61 -22.25 -1.79
C ARG A 560 22.01 -23.48 -2.45
N GLY A 561 22.70 -24.63 -2.38
CA GLY A 561 22.29 -25.87 -3.05
C GLY A 561 22.68 -25.96 -4.53
N GLY A 562 22.75 -24.84 -5.25
CA GLY A 562 23.13 -24.83 -6.67
C GLY A 562 22.00 -25.37 -7.57
N ASN A 563 22.37 -26.05 -8.65
CA ASN A 563 21.45 -26.51 -9.70
C ASN A 563 20.65 -27.78 -9.32
N THR A 564 20.08 -27.82 -8.12
CA THR A 564 19.35 -29.01 -7.62
C THR A 564 17.92 -28.69 -7.24
N ASP A 565 17.03 -29.63 -7.53
CA ASP A 565 15.60 -29.53 -7.29
C ASP A 565 15.24 -29.60 -5.79
N ASP A 566 14.28 -28.76 -5.42
CA ASP A 566 13.61 -28.60 -4.12
C ASP A 566 14.44 -28.28 -2.86
N ALA A 567 13.84 -27.46 -1.99
CA ALA A 567 14.31 -27.23 -0.64
C ALA A 567 13.40 -27.92 0.39
N ARG A 568 13.96 -28.85 1.16
CA ARG A 568 13.34 -29.54 2.31
C ARG A 568 14.23 -29.38 3.54
N ILE A 569 14.24 -28.17 4.10
CA ILE A 569 15.22 -27.68 5.08
C ILE A 569 14.63 -27.62 6.50
N GLU A 570 15.45 -27.90 7.51
CA GLU A 570 15.22 -27.48 8.89
C GLU A 570 16.38 -26.59 9.39
N PHE A 571 16.14 -25.28 9.47
CA PHE A 571 17.08 -24.32 10.07
C PHE A 571 17.02 -24.39 11.58
N ARG A 572 18.19 -24.49 12.21
CA ARG A 572 18.34 -24.59 13.67
C ARG A 572 19.76 -24.16 14.08
N ALA A 573 19.87 -23.39 15.16
CA ALA A 573 21.15 -22.82 15.59
C ALA A 573 22.19 -23.86 16.05
N ASP A 574 21.72 -25.07 16.40
CA ASP A 574 22.50 -26.20 16.91
C ASP A 574 22.89 -27.25 15.83
N ALA A 575 22.58 -27.01 14.54
CA ALA A 575 23.05 -27.89 13.48
C ALA A 575 24.59 -27.82 13.29
N SER A 576 25.23 -28.97 13.06
CA SER A 576 26.68 -29.05 12.86
C SER A 576 27.16 -28.28 11.62
N THR A 577 26.42 -28.35 10.51
CA THR A 577 26.79 -27.73 9.22
C THR A 577 26.10 -26.38 8.96
N PRO A 578 26.81 -25.33 8.51
CA PRO A 578 26.20 -24.09 8.02
C PRO A 578 25.62 -24.28 6.62
N ILE A 579 24.50 -23.61 6.32
CA ILE A 579 23.83 -23.63 5.01
C ILE A 579 24.74 -23.19 3.86
N ALA A 580 25.76 -22.36 4.15
CA ALA A 580 26.80 -21.97 3.20
C ALA A 580 27.60 -23.15 2.62
N ALA A 581 27.63 -24.31 3.29
CA ALA A 581 28.23 -25.55 2.79
C ALA A 581 27.25 -26.45 2.01
N ALA A 582 25.96 -26.10 1.93
CA ALA A 582 24.93 -26.96 1.37
C ALA A 582 25.04 -27.08 -0.17
N ARG A 583 25.36 -28.30 -0.63
CA ARG A 583 25.34 -28.70 -2.06
C ARG A 583 24.01 -29.32 -2.51
N LYS A 584 23.06 -29.48 -1.59
CA LYS A 584 21.63 -29.81 -1.80
C LYS A 584 20.85 -29.24 -0.62
N LEU A 585 19.68 -28.65 -0.84
CA LEU A 585 18.89 -28.01 0.23
C LEU A 585 17.97 -28.99 0.97
N ARG A 586 18.54 -30.07 1.52
CA ARG A 586 17.80 -31.08 2.29
C ARG A 586 18.46 -31.34 3.64
N GLY A 587 17.65 -31.58 4.67
CA GLY A 587 18.14 -31.86 6.03
C GLY A 587 18.30 -30.63 6.93
N SER A 588 19.12 -30.74 7.98
CA SER A 588 19.29 -29.70 9.01
C SER A 588 20.52 -28.84 8.81
N TRP A 589 20.37 -27.52 8.97
CA TRP A 589 21.44 -26.55 8.70
C TRP A 589 21.40 -25.37 9.67
N ARG A 590 22.56 -24.77 9.97
CA ARG A 590 22.61 -23.43 10.56
C ARG A 590 22.30 -22.39 9.46
N PRO A 591 21.41 -21.41 9.69
CA PRO A 591 21.15 -20.31 8.76
C PRO A 591 22.40 -19.45 8.48
N GLU A 592 22.32 -18.53 7.50
CA GLU A 592 23.40 -17.55 7.24
C GLU A 592 23.52 -16.56 8.42
N ASP A 593 22.39 -16.03 8.89
CA ASP A 593 22.28 -15.16 10.07
C ASP A 593 21.95 -15.95 11.33
N ASP A 594 22.68 -15.70 12.43
CA ASP A 594 22.44 -16.38 13.71
C ASP A 594 21.08 -16.02 14.34
N PHE A 595 20.29 -17.05 14.69
CA PHE A 595 19.06 -16.94 15.48
C PHE A 595 19.30 -16.39 16.90
N GLY A 596 20.55 -16.37 17.40
CA GLY A 596 20.92 -15.63 18.61
C GLY A 596 20.50 -14.17 18.58
N ARG A 597 20.46 -13.53 17.39
CA ARG A 597 19.95 -12.16 17.16
C ARG A 597 18.48 -11.96 17.54
N LEU A 598 17.71 -13.04 17.71
CA LEU A 598 16.31 -13.03 18.13
C LEU A 598 16.10 -13.51 19.58
N ARG A 599 17.15 -13.90 20.31
CA ARG A 599 16.98 -14.33 21.72
C ARG A 599 16.49 -13.16 22.58
N GLY A 600 15.56 -13.44 23.50
CA GLY A 600 14.99 -12.45 24.42
C GLY A 600 13.80 -11.65 23.87
N ILE A 601 13.43 -11.80 22.60
CA ILE A 601 12.24 -11.11 22.05
C ILE A 601 10.94 -11.74 22.56
N ASP A 602 9.86 -10.98 22.46
CA ASP A 602 8.51 -11.56 22.48
C ASP A 602 8.24 -12.29 21.14
N PRO A 603 7.89 -13.59 21.14
CA PRO A 603 7.62 -14.31 19.90
C PRO A 603 6.20 -14.11 19.37
N ASN A 604 5.29 -13.47 20.13
CA ASN A 604 3.92 -13.25 19.70
C ASN A 604 3.83 -12.16 18.62
N GLY A 605 2.84 -12.28 17.73
CA GLY A 605 2.63 -11.39 16.58
C GLY A 605 2.85 -12.08 15.24
N ARG A 606 2.96 -11.28 14.17
CA ARG A 606 3.13 -11.76 12.78
C ARG A 606 4.61 -12.06 12.50
N TRP A 607 4.91 -13.31 12.14
CA TRP A 607 6.17 -13.69 11.50
C TRP A 607 5.95 -13.75 9.98
N LYS A 608 6.89 -13.25 9.18
CA LYS A 608 6.82 -13.23 7.71
C LYS A 608 8.03 -13.97 7.12
N LEU A 609 7.79 -15.07 6.42
CA LEU A 609 8.78 -15.69 5.54
C LEU A 609 8.74 -14.97 4.18
N ILE A 610 9.90 -14.68 3.61
CA ILE A 610 10.05 -14.14 2.26
C ILE A 610 11.04 -15.03 1.52
N VAL A 611 10.67 -15.47 0.32
CA VAL A 611 11.54 -16.18 -0.63
C VAL A 611 11.59 -15.33 -1.89
N HIS A 612 12.76 -14.78 -2.19
CA HIS A 612 13.06 -14.19 -3.49
C HIS A 612 13.73 -15.27 -4.34
N ASP A 613 13.27 -15.51 -5.56
CA ASP A 613 14.21 -15.92 -6.59
C ASP A 613 15.09 -14.72 -6.96
N ARG A 614 16.33 -14.99 -7.41
CA ARG A 614 17.32 -13.99 -7.81
C ARG A 614 17.86 -14.25 -9.23
N ALA A 615 17.25 -15.17 -9.96
CA ALA A 615 17.38 -15.39 -11.39
C ALA A 615 15.98 -15.39 -12.05
N TYR A 616 15.93 -15.82 -13.32
CA TYR A 616 14.73 -15.91 -14.14
C TYR A 616 14.69 -17.27 -14.85
N ARG A 617 13.53 -17.62 -15.44
CA ARG A 617 13.21 -18.87 -16.16
C ARG A 617 12.96 -20.09 -15.27
N ASP A 618 13.63 -20.20 -14.13
CA ASP A 618 13.39 -21.24 -13.14
C ASP A 618 12.33 -20.83 -12.12
N GLY A 619 11.57 -21.79 -11.58
CA GLY A 619 10.38 -21.49 -10.77
C GLY A 619 9.90 -22.66 -9.92
N GLY A 620 8.82 -22.44 -9.16
CA GLY A 620 8.31 -23.47 -8.25
C GLY A 620 7.21 -22.99 -7.31
N ARG A 621 7.22 -23.46 -6.05
CA ARG A 621 6.15 -23.22 -5.07
C ARG A 621 6.61 -23.37 -3.62
N LEU A 622 6.34 -22.37 -2.79
CA LEU A 622 6.40 -22.49 -1.33
C LEU A 622 5.18 -23.30 -0.86
N ASN A 623 5.39 -24.59 -0.60
CA ASN A 623 4.33 -25.50 -0.18
C ASN A 623 3.92 -25.24 1.27
N ALA A 624 4.89 -25.28 2.17
CA ALA A 624 4.69 -25.17 3.61
C ALA A 624 5.92 -24.62 4.33
N TRP A 625 5.69 -24.01 5.48
CA TRP A 625 6.74 -23.71 6.45
C TRP A 625 6.21 -23.74 7.88
N SER A 626 7.09 -23.93 8.85
CA SER A 626 6.71 -23.90 10.27
C SER A 626 7.80 -23.33 11.16
N LEU A 627 7.38 -22.58 12.17
CA LEU A 627 8.20 -22.14 13.29
C LEU A 627 7.95 -23.06 14.47
N GLN A 628 9.01 -23.69 14.99
CA GLN A 628 9.02 -24.25 16.33
C GLN A 628 9.73 -23.25 17.25
N ILE A 629 8.97 -22.72 18.20
CA ILE A 629 9.36 -21.65 19.11
C ILE A 629 9.44 -22.24 20.51
N THR A 630 10.61 -22.14 21.13
CA THR A 630 10.79 -22.39 22.56
C THR A 630 10.85 -21.05 23.27
N THR A 631 10.02 -20.88 24.30
CA THR A 631 10.12 -19.77 25.24
C THR A 631 10.67 -20.24 26.58
N GLU A 632 11.26 -19.32 27.33
CA GLU A 632 11.57 -19.50 28.74
C GLU A 632 10.71 -18.54 29.57
N LYS A 633 9.92 -19.11 30.48
CA LYS A 633 9.09 -18.36 31.43
C LYS A 633 9.87 -18.18 32.74
N THR A 634 10.07 -16.92 33.12
CA THR A 634 10.62 -16.57 34.44
C THR A 634 9.72 -17.19 35.52
N PRO A 635 10.25 -18.01 36.45
CA PRO A 635 9.46 -18.55 37.54
C PRO A 635 8.81 -17.43 38.36
N PRO A 636 7.54 -17.58 38.80
CA PRO A 636 6.99 -16.68 39.79
C PRO A 636 7.84 -16.76 41.06
N THR A 637 8.18 -15.60 41.64
CA THR A 637 8.83 -15.54 42.95
C THR A 637 7.98 -16.33 43.95
N PRO A 638 8.55 -17.28 44.72
CA PRO A 638 7.75 -18.15 45.56
C PRO A 638 7.06 -17.34 46.67
N SER A 639 5.74 -17.19 46.55
CA SER A 639 4.90 -16.59 47.58
C SER A 639 5.09 -17.35 48.90
N SER A 640 5.63 -16.67 49.91
CA SER A 640 5.72 -17.23 51.26
C SER A 640 4.33 -17.62 51.76
N LEU A 641 4.15 -18.88 52.15
CA LEU A 641 2.87 -19.38 52.65
C LEU A 641 2.41 -18.57 53.87
N ALA A 642 1.35 -17.78 53.68
CA ALA A 642 0.70 -17.07 54.77
C ALA A 642 0.01 -18.09 55.69
N VAL A 643 0.55 -18.28 56.90
CA VAL A 643 -0.08 -19.10 57.92
C VAL A 643 -1.32 -18.35 58.43
N SER A 644 -2.51 -18.86 58.10
CA SER A 644 -3.78 -18.31 58.58
C SER A 644 -3.83 -18.31 60.11
N PRO A 645 -4.05 -17.16 60.78
CA PRO A 645 -4.21 -17.14 62.23
C PRO A 645 -5.55 -17.74 62.63
N THR A 646 -5.54 -18.92 63.25
CA THR A 646 -6.74 -19.58 63.78
C THR A 646 -7.39 -18.70 64.85
N ARG A 647 -8.57 -18.13 64.54
CA ARG A 647 -9.28 -17.25 65.46
C ARG A 647 -9.98 -18.09 66.53
N SER A 648 -9.46 -18.05 67.76
CA SER A 648 -10.03 -18.75 68.91
C SER A 648 -11.39 -18.15 69.30
N ALA A 649 -12.36 -19.02 69.58
CA ALA A 649 -13.65 -18.68 70.20
C ALA A 649 -14.05 -19.84 71.13
N LEU A 650 -14.51 -19.52 72.35
CA LEU A 650 -14.58 -20.48 73.45
C LEU A 650 -16.02 -20.87 73.83
N ALA A 651 -16.25 -22.18 73.94
CA ALA A 651 -17.25 -22.89 74.75
C ALA A 651 -18.76 -22.52 74.65
N GLY A 652 -19.57 -23.51 74.24
CA GLY A 652 -21.02 -23.59 74.47
C GLY A 652 -21.57 -24.99 74.11
N ARG A 653 -22.01 -25.77 75.11
CA ARG A 653 -22.59 -27.14 75.03
C ARG A 653 -23.77 -27.23 76.03
N PRO A 654 -24.69 -28.24 75.99
CA PRO A 654 -24.73 -29.49 75.19
C PRO A 654 -25.80 -29.39 74.06
N ALA A 655 -26.59 -30.37 73.57
CA ALA A 655 -26.90 -31.76 73.98
C ALA A 655 -27.47 -32.64 72.82
N SER A 656 -27.71 -33.92 73.14
CA SER A 656 -28.52 -34.93 72.42
C SER A 656 -30.04 -34.71 72.67
N SER A 657 -31.03 -35.31 71.99
CA SER A 657 -31.14 -36.73 71.56
C SER A 657 -32.21 -37.00 70.45
N THR A 658 -32.50 -38.28 70.19
CA THR A 658 -33.24 -38.89 69.07
C THR A 658 -34.77 -39.03 69.21
N SER A 659 -35.44 -39.39 68.09
CA SER A 659 -36.73 -40.13 67.99
C SER A 659 -38.04 -39.32 68.20
N HIS A 660 -39.23 -39.66 67.69
CA HIS A 660 -39.67 -40.52 66.56
C HIS A 660 -41.15 -40.19 66.21
N ALA A 661 -41.60 -40.44 64.96
CA ALA A 661 -42.99 -40.33 64.46
C ALA A 661 -43.70 -38.94 64.62
N GLY A 662 -44.81 -38.64 63.93
CA GLY A 662 -45.35 -39.26 62.71
C GLY A 662 -46.89 -39.35 62.69
N GLU A 663 -47.55 -38.59 61.80
CA GLU A 663 -48.89 -38.90 61.24
C GLU A 663 -49.18 -38.03 60.00
N ALA A 664 -50.33 -38.20 59.33
CA ALA A 664 -50.60 -37.68 57.99
C ALA A 664 -52.06 -37.29 57.74
N HIS A 665 -52.32 -36.46 56.70
CA HIS A 665 -53.40 -36.77 55.73
C HIS A 665 -53.37 -35.96 54.41
N SER A 666 -53.49 -36.71 53.31
CA SER A 666 -54.21 -36.45 52.04
C SER A 666 -54.56 -35.01 51.58
N SER A 667 -54.06 -34.61 50.40
CA SER A 667 -54.90 -34.60 49.17
C SER A 667 -54.06 -34.28 47.89
N ARG A 668 -54.67 -34.45 46.71
CA ARG A 668 -54.11 -34.42 45.32
C ARG A 668 -55.18 -33.75 44.39
N PRO A 669 -54.97 -33.46 43.08
CA PRO A 669 -53.81 -33.61 42.17
C PRO A 669 -53.47 -32.26 41.43
N THR A 670 -52.80 -32.10 40.27
CA THR A 670 -52.49 -32.95 39.10
C THR A 670 -51.38 -32.36 38.19
N ALA A 671 -50.63 -33.23 37.47
CA ALA A 671 -50.03 -33.06 36.12
C ALA A 671 -49.03 -31.91 35.76
N THR A 672 -48.14 -32.01 34.75
CA THR A 672 -47.43 -33.16 34.14
C THR A 672 -46.14 -32.70 33.40
N ARG A 673 -44.99 -33.12 33.93
CA ARG A 673 -43.74 -33.63 33.30
C ARG A 673 -43.61 -33.65 31.75
N ARG A 674 -42.40 -33.35 31.24
CA ARG A 674 -41.80 -34.03 30.07
C ARG A 674 -40.44 -34.64 30.43
N HIS A 675 -40.03 -35.68 29.72
CA HIS A 675 -38.72 -36.33 29.87
C HIS A 675 -38.17 -36.88 28.55
N SER A 676 -36.86 -37.05 28.57
CA SER A 676 -35.89 -37.50 27.56
C SER A 676 -36.01 -38.94 27.00
N GLN A 677 -35.22 -39.18 25.93
CA GLN A 677 -34.56 -40.44 25.48
C GLN A 677 -35.04 -41.16 24.20
N SER A 678 -34.09 -41.95 23.65
CA SER A 678 -34.01 -42.65 22.35
C SER A 678 -34.04 -44.20 22.60
N PRO A 679 -33.70 -45.18 21.71
CA PRO A 679 -33.07 -45.15 20.36
C PRO A 679 -33.62 -46.19 19.33
N GLN A 680 -32.82 -46.49 18.27
CA GLN A 680 -32.76 -47.68 17.38
C GLN A 680 -33.11 -47.51 15.88
N ALA A 681 -32.55 -48.44 15.07
CA ALA A 681 -32.69 -48.68 13.62
C ALA A 681 -32.43 -50.19 13.35
N PRO A 682 -32.77 -50.83 12.20
CA PRO A 682 -31.92 -50.75 10.99
C PRO A 682 -32.57 -51.04 9.59
N HIS A 683 -31.74 -50.95 8.53
CA HIS A 683 -31.74 -51.63 7.20
C HIS A 683 -33.01 -51.78 6.29
N ALA A 684 -32.91 -51.25 5.05
CA ALA A 684 -33.36 -51.91 3.79
C ALA A 684 -32.77 -51.24 2.50
N ARG A 685 -32.73 -51.98 1.38
CA ARG A 685 -32.33 -51.60 -0.02
C ARG A 685 -32.69 -52.79 -0.97
N PRO A 686 -32.60 -52.71 -2.33
CA PRO A 686 -32.52 -51.59 -3.29
C PRO A 686 -33.49 -51.73 -4.50
N ALA A 687 -33.38 -50.87 -5.53
CA ALA A 687 -33.89 -51.10 -6.90
C ALA A 687 -33.01 -50.40 -7.98
N ARG A 688 -33.14 -50.77 -9.27
CA ARG A 688 -32.22 -50.41 -10.39
C ARG A 688 -32.92 -50.45 -11.76
N VAL A 689 -32.65 -49.49 -12.66
CA VAL A 689 -32.78 -49.63 -14.15
C VAL A 689 -31.61 -48.89 -14.85
N THR A 690 -31.29 -49.22 -16.12
CA THR A 690 -30.05 -48.86 -16.86
C THR A 690 -30.24 -48.51 -18.35
N ARG A 691 -29.39 -47.62 -18.92
CA ARG A 691 -28.72 -47.67 -20.26
C ARG A 691 -28.03 -46.31 -20.61
N THR A 692 -27.05 -46.15 -21.52
CA THR A 692 -26.12 -47.12 -22.19
C THR A 692 -24.65 -46.76 -21.79
N GLY A 693 -23.54 -46.61 -22.56
CA GLY A 693 -23.10 -46.76 -23.98
C GLY A 693 -22.77 -45.40 -24.64
N THR A 694 -21.54 -45.05 -25.06
CA THR A 694 -20.50 -45.81 -25.81
C THR A 694 -19.03 -45.59 -25.34
N ARG A 695 -18.05 -46.06 -26.12
CA ARG A 695 -16.56 -46.12 -25.91
C ARG A 695 -15.85 -45.47 -27.12
N PRO A 696 -14.53 -45.12 -27.12
CA PRO A 696 -13.48 -46.14 -27.31
C PRO A 696 -12.07 -45.85 -26.70
N SER A 697 -11.17 -46.81 -26.95
CA SER A 697 -9.68 -46.76 -27.07
C SER A 697 -8.76 -46.07 -26.04
N ARG A 698 -7.66 -46.79 -25.72
CA ARG A 698 -6.37 -46.27 -25.25
C ARG A 698 -5.31 -46.67 -26.28
N GLU A 699 -4.34 -45.80 -26.55
CA GLU A 699 -3.11 -46.16 -27.27
C GLU A 699 -1.87 -45.96 -26.40
N VAL A 700 -0.73 -46.45 -26.89
CA VAL A 700 0.54 -46.57 -26.16
C VAL A 700 1.48 -45.43 -26.58
N PHE A 701 2.06 -44.73 -25.61
CA PHE A 701 3.18 -43.81 -25.87
C PHE A 701 4.53 -44.46 -25.56
N VAL A 702 5.41 -44.47 -26.56
CA VAL A 702 6.76 -45.00 -26.51
C VAL A 702 7.74 -43.91 -26.06
N ARG A 703 8.67 -44.25 -25.16
CA ARG A 703 9.83 -43.37 -24.87
C ARG A 703 10.72 -43.26 -26.11
N HIS A 704 11.13 -42.05 -26.48
CA HIS A 704 12.38 -41.83 -27.20
C HIS A 704 13.19 -40.72 -26.54
N VAL A 705 14.51 -40.82 -26.65
CA VAL A 705 15.50 -39.90 -26.07
C VAL A 705 16.27 -39.29 -27.23
N GLY A 706 16.42 -37.96 -27.24
CA GLY A 706 17.11 -37.26 -28.32
C GLY A 706 17.49 -35.82 -27.97
N ARG A 707 18.71 -35.63 -27.48
CA ARG A 707 19.53 -34.44 -27.78
C ARG A 707 20.50 -34.86 -28.89
N PRO A 708 20.87 -33.95 -29.79
CA PRO A 708 22.17 -33.31 -29.58
C PRO A 708 22.12 -31.77 -29.68
N SER A 709 23.28 -31.16 -29.47
CA SER A 709 23.51 -29.72 -29.33
C SER A 709 24.21 -29.11 -30.55
N SER A 710 24.04 -27.80 -30.75
CA SER A 710 25.05 -26.94 -31.35
C SER A 710 25.00 -25.55 -30.70
N SER A 711 26.15 -24.87 -30.70
CA SER A 711 26.36 -23.49 -30.23
C SER A 711 26.80 -22.62 -31.42
N LEU A 712 27.37 -21.42 -31.16
CA LEU A 712 27.69 -20.34 -32.12
C LEU A 712 26.45 -19.47 -32.44
N HIS A 713 26.53 -18.13 -32.53
CA HIS A 713 27.61 -17.17 -32.30
C HIS A 713 27.05 -15.93 -31.55
N VAL A 714 27.90 -15.12 -30.92
CA VAL A 714 27.52 -13.80 -30.36
C VAL A 714 28.48 -12.76 -30.88
N GLU A 715 28.05 -11.99 -31.88
CA GLU A 715 28.66 -10.73 -32.34
C GLU A 715 27.69 -10.06 -33.36
N ALA A 716 27.93 -8.78 -33.67
CA ALA A 716 27.11 -7.90 -34.53
C ALA A 716 25.75 -7.45 -33.96
N LEU A 717 25.77 -6.40 -33.12
CA LEU A 717 24.65 -5.46 -32.96
C LEU A 717 25.16 -4.03 -32.64
N ASP A 718 26.12 -3.59 -33.44
CA ASP A 718 26.57 -2.19 -33.55
C ASP A 718 26.27 -1.70 -34.98
N ALA A 719 26.06 -0.38 -35.12
CA ALA A 719 25.76 0.34 -36.37
C ALA A 719 24.41 0.02 -37.05
N ILE A 720 23.36 0.74 -36.61
CA ILE A 720 22.38 1.48 -37.43
C ILE A 720 21.79 2.58 -36.53
N LEU A 721 21.29 3.69 -37.10
CA LEU A 721 20.91 4.96 -36.43
C LEU A 721 22.06 5.91 -36.06
N ALA A 722 22.82 6.31 -37.08
CA ALA A 722 23.36 7.67 -37.18
C ALA A 722 22.72 8.34 -38.41
N GLU A 723 22.56 9.67 -38.39
CA GLU A 723 21.68 10.46 -39.29
C GLU A 723 20.18 10.11 -39.06
N TRP A 724 19.25 11.05 -38.85
CA TRP A 724 19.13 12.42 -39.36
C TRP A 724 19.10 13.51 -38.28
N SER A 725 19.63 14.70 -38.60
CA SER A 725 19.38 15.96 -37.89
C SER A 725 19.79 17.16 -38.74
N THR A 726 18.81 17.89 -39.31
CA THR A 726 18.87 19.34 -39.62
C THR A 726 17.50 19.89 -40.06
N ASP A 727 17.17 21.07 -39.55
CA ASP A 727 16.39 22.20 -40.12
C ASP A 727 15.04 21.98 -40.84
N ASP A 728 13.96 22.29 -40.10
CA ASP A 728 12.95 23.37 -40.29
C ASP A 728 12.50 23.87 -41.70
N GLN A 729 11.28 24.44 -41.73
CA GLN A 729 10.58 25.20 -42.78
C GLN A 729 9.82 24.44 -43.89
N GLY A 730 8.58 24.88 -44.16
CA GLY A 730 8.06 24.98 -45.54
C GLY A 730 7.00 23.98 -46.05
N SER A 731 5.73 24.32 -45.83
CA SER A 731 4.57 24.17 -46.75
C SER A 731 4.61 23.24 -48.01
N GLU A 732 3.54 22.44 -48.12
CA GLU A 732 2.81 22.03 -49.35
C GLU A 732 3.49 21.18 -50.46
N SER A 733 3.15 19.88 -50.41
CA SER A 733 2.41 19.15 -51.47
C SER A 733 3.14 18.36 -52.59
N LEU A 734 2.39 17.39 -53.12
CA LEU A 734 2.49 16.72 -54.44
C LEU A 734 3.67 15.74 -54.74
N LEU A 735 3.35 14.46 -54.53
CA LEU A 735 3.38 13.35 -55.53
C LEU A 735 4.69 12.93 -56.23
N ASN A 736 4.85 11.59 -56.26
CA ASN A 736 5.62 10.76 -57.22
C ASN A 736 7.17 10.79 -57.13
N SER A 737 7.88 9.67 -57.37
CA SER A 737 7.44 8.27 -57.54
C SER A 737 8.64 7.30 -57.63
N PHE A 738 8.41 6.03 -57.26
CA PHE A 738 9.31 4.86 -57.42
C PHE A 738 10.61 4.90 -56.58
N GLN A 739 11.17 3.76 -56.17
CA GLN A 739 10.94 2.38 -56.65
C GLN A 739 10.71 1.38 -55.52
#